data_AF-A0A9D2UWS6-F1
#
_entry.id   AF-A0A9D2UWS6-F1
#
_cell.length_a   1.000
_cell.length_b   1.000
_cell.length_c   1.000
_cell.angle_alpha   90.00
_cell.angle_beta   90.00
_cell.angle_gamma   90.00
#
_symmetry.space_group_name_H-M   'P 1'
#
loop_
_entity.id
_entity.type
_entity.pdbx_description
1 polymer ?
#
loop_
_entity_poly.entity_id
_entity_poly.type
_entity_poly.pdbx_seq_one_letter_code
_entity_poly.pdbx_strand_id
1 'polypeptide(L)'
;MSIRLKIKGVLLALVVLASVAIMGFTLVSMQDDLSIESAQADIQREMEELPALLEEADAETAQNEATFDSIYQSKAESIAFMASHDTGFEATNAKMSEYKELLGVDNVLIVDRDGGVVARAQDTLADFSYQRYNLLRTVFDTEGPSASMEVEFADEGVTMRYYAARIDGDSMVVIEQNPAELDELVANTGSLSSVLSGVSVGQNGYVFAVSAKNYVVDYHPKAEFIGTDALDNGIRVERLEDGTFTWITFGGERLYCGVSEIGDNYYISAIPESDMAASRNLTVGVILFIFFSVAMVVALYGFFVMREDEKRGYNPGNYVNMGPLRFNKAIGKKAIVLSFVGFLAVMLVTFYMQTLFSLSAESVSSNERAADIERTIDRTNAQADVLTEQYNERYLSKAETAAYALERNSALKNRDDLQSLADALQVEHLYVFNSEGVLTATNSPYSNFTLSEDPEDQSYEFRALLQGVEYIVQEPMPEEVSGELRQYIGVTLRDSQGEADGFVQLSMRPERLETLLSSVQIDTILDGVKLGQGGFAFAVNKSDGTFAYYPDEKLVGASATAAGLDESQLKGGFSDFLTVDGVRYYASSFETGDYYVYVAQPESELMTDRVPLTLATGANGIVCQIVIFLLVAFEIRRKRGEVAAVQEVGDEPNRTFETTMPSGRRAKTESAASRWIYRSMNWGDKSAEQRVLTVLKVLMGIFAIAVCVAVIFQDRVFPEDSVFSYVLSGNWEFGLNVFAVTAALMIACVVLTITMMIQALLRMLAGVFGARGETMCRLISSFIKYASIIGMVYYCLMLIGIDTTTLLASAGILSIAISFGAKELVSDILSGLFIIFEGDFRVGDIIQVGGKTGTVVEIGVRTTKINDGNGNIIIIRNSEVSDVVNMTKELSYATCDMDIEYGESLERVENILESEFPNIRRRLPSILDGPFYKGVVSLADNSVTIRVVVQCAETSRGQLERDLRREMKLIFDEYQINIPYPQVVVHQPRTFYKATLAEQLAADRFNDEQKEAARDMGNEEFDGDDGRK
;
A
#
# COMPACT_ATOMS: atom_id res chain seq x y z
N MET A 1 42.04 36.28 -16.38
CA MET A 1 42.37 35.34 -15.29
C MET A 1 43.85 35.09 -15.32
N SER A 2 44.58 35.46 -14.27
CA SER A 2 46.02 35.21 -14.17
C SER A 2 46.35 33.71 -14.15
N ILE A 3 47.58 33.38 -14.58
CA ILE A 3 48.15 32.01 -14.51
C ILE A 3 48.08 31.46 -13.08
N ARG A 4 48.25 32.32 -12.06
CA ARG A 4 48.19 31.93 -10.65
C ARG A 4 46.79 31.51 -10.21
N LEU A 5 45.75 32.23 -10.65
CA LEU A 5 44.37 31.86 -10.33
C LEU A 5 43.97 30.54 -11.01
N LYS A 6 44.50 30.26 -12.23
CA LYS A 6 44.36 28.94 -12.87
C LYS A 6 45.02 27.83 -12.06
N ILE A 7 46.27 28.03 -11.61
CA ILE A 7 47.00 27.05 -10.78
C ILE A 7 46.28 26.80 -9.46
N LYS A 8 45.82 27.86 -8.76
CA LYS A 8 45.03 27.72 -7.53
C LYS A 8 43.71 27.00 -7.77
N GLY A 9 43.02 27.28 -8.87
CA GLY A 9 41.79 26.57 -9.24
C GLY A 9 42.01 25.07 -9.48
N VAL A 10 43.09 24.71 -10.19
CA VAL A 10 43.47 23.30 -10.41
C VAL A 10 43.83 22.61 -9.09
N LEU A 11 44.57 23.30 -8.22
CA LEU A 11 44.97 22.75 -6.92
C LEU A 11 43.76 22.56 -5.97
N LEU A 12 42.78 23.48 -5.97
CA LEU A 12 41.52 23.30 -5.26
C LEU A 12 40.73 22.10 -5.77
N ALA A 13 40.65 21.90 -7.09
CA ALA A 13 39.96 20.76 -7.68
C ALA A 13 40.63 19.42 -7.32
N LEU A 14 41.96 19.36 -7.38
CA LEU A 14 42.73 18.18 -6.97
C LEU A 14 42.54 17.84 -5.49
N VAL A 15 42.52 18.85 -4.62
CA VAL A 15 42.31 18.65 -3.18
C VAL A 15 40.90 18.13 -2.91
N VAL A 16 39.87 18.68 -3.56
CA VAL A 16 38.50 18.15 -3.43
C VAL A 16 38.42 16.68 -3.88
N LEU A 17 39.04 16.32 -5.02
CA LEU A 17 39.06 14.93 -5.51
C LEU A 17 39.83 13.99 -4.56
N ALA A 18 40.99 14.41 -4.06
CA ALA A 18 41.77 13.63 -3.10
C ALA A 18 41.01 13.44 -1.78
N SER A 19 40.34 14.49 -1.29
CA SER A 19 39.48 14.42 -0.11
C SER A 19 38.33 13.43 -0.27
N VAL A 20 37.68 13.40 -1.44
CA VAL A 20 36.61 12.42 -1.73
C VAL A 20 37.17 11.00 -1.78
N ALA A 21 38.34 10.78 -2.39
CA ALA A 21 38.96 9.46 -2.46
C ALA A 21 39.36 8.93 -1.08
N ILE A 22 39.96 9.78 -0.23
CA ILE A 22 40.33 9.42 1.15
C ILE A 22 39.06 9.09 1.96
N MET A 23 38.04 9.96 1.90
CA MET A 23 36.77 9.72 2.57
C MET A 23 36.12 8.41 2.10
N GLY A 24 36.14 8.13 0.80
CA GLY A 24 35.55 6.92 0.23
C GLY A 24 36.26 5.66 0.72
N PHE A 25 37.60 5.66 0.71
CA PHE A 25 38.37 4.53 1.21
C PHE A 25 38.12 4.26 2.70
N THR A 26 38.11 5.31 3.54
CA THR A 26 37.85 5.15 4.98
C THR A 26 36.43 4.65 5.24
N LEU A 27 35.42 5.18 4.53
CA LEU A 27 34.03 4.76 4.70
C LEU A 27 33.80 3.31 4.28
N VAL A 28 34.34 2.89 3.13
CA VAL A 28 34.24 1.50 2.67
C VAL A 28 34.91 0.57 3.68
N SER A 29 36.16 0.83 4.06
CA SER A 29 36.89 -0.03 5.00
C SER A 29 36.17 -0.17 6.35
N MET A 30 35.67 0.93 6.92
CA MET A 30 34.96 0.86 8.21
C MET A 30 33.62 0.14 8.10
N GLN A 31 32.89 0.32 7.01
CA GLN A 31 31.63 -0.41 6.81
C GLN A 31 31.86 -1.89 6.50
N ASP A 32 32.96 -2.25 5.83
CA ASP A 32 33.37 -3.65 5.64
C ASP A 32 33.60 -4.31 7.01
N ASP A 33 34.41 -3.70 7.87
CA ASP A 33 34.73 -4.24 9.19
C ASP A 33 33.48 -4.40 10.06
N LEU A 34 32.62 -3.36 10.14
CA LEU A 34 31.38 -3.40 10.90
C LEU A 34 30.39 -4.45 10.37
N SER A 35 30.28 -4.61 9.04
CA SER A 35 29.40 -5.62 8.45
C SER A 35 29.84 -7.04 8.79
N ILE A 36 31.15 -7.29 8.79
CA ILE A 36 31.71 -8.60 9.13
C ILE A 36 31.54 -8.88 10.62
N GLU A 37 31.77 -7.89 11.49
CA GLU A 37 31.60 -8.04 12.93
C GLU A 37 30.13 -8.36 13.30
N SER A 38 29.17 -7.68 12.67
CA SER A 38 27.74 -7.97 12.82
C SER A 38 27.39 -9.38 12.33
N ALA A 39 27.80 -9.74 11.10
CA ALA A 39 27.55 -11.06 10.53
C ALA A 39 28.15 -12.19 11.38
N GLN A 40 29.36 -11.98 11.92
CA GLN A 40 30.01 -12.94 12.81
C GLN A 40 29.22 -13.14 14.11
N ALA A 41 28.68 -12.06 14.70
CA ALA A 41 27.87 -12.15 15.91
C ALA A 41 26.57 -12.94 15.68
N ASP A 42 25.89 -12.69 14.56
CA ASP A 42 24.68 -13.42 14.18
C ASP A 42 24.97 -14.91 13.98
N ILE A 43 26.01 -15.23 13.19
CA ILE A 43 26.44 -16.61 12.91
C ILE A 43 26.84 -17.35 14.20
N GLN A 44 27.63 -16.71 15.07
CA GLN A 44 28.10 -17.32 16.32
C GLN A 44 26.94 -17.74 17.22
N ARG A 45 25.89 -16.91 17.30
CA ARG A 45 24.72 -17.19 18.13
C ARG A 45 23.92 -18.38 17.61
N GLU A 46 23.64 -18.42 16.31
CA GLU A 46 22.95 -19.55 15.69
C GLU A 46 23.75 -20.85 15.87
N MET A 47 25.09 -20.78 15.78
CA MET A 47 25.97 -21.92 16.08
C MET A 47 25.90 -22.39 17.55
N GLU A 48 25.63 -21.50 18.51
CA GLU A 48 25.50 -21.85 19.94
C GLU A 48 24.15 -22.53 20.24
N GLU A 49 23.10 -22.24 19.49
CA GLU A 49 21.75 -22.82 19.66
C GLU A 49 21.59 -24.15 18.91
N LEU A 50 22.32 -24.34 17.81
CA LEU A 50 22.19 -25.49 16.92
C LEU A 50 22.34 -26.88 17.59
N PRO A 51 23.28 -27.11 18.54
CA PRO A 51 23.41 -28.41 19.19
C PRO A 51 22.16 -28.81 19.99
N ALA A 52 21.53 -27.85 20.66
CA ALA A 52 20.32 -28.10 21.44
C ALA A 52 19.13 -28.43 20.54
N LEU A 53 18.98 -27.71 19.41
CA LEU A 53 17.93 -27.98 18.42
C LEU A 53 18.07 -29.38 17.80
N LEU A 54 19.30 -29.81 17.51
CA LEU A 54 19.56 -31.16 16.97
C LEU A 54 19.29 -32.25 18.01
N GLU A 55 19.70 -32.04 19.28
CA GLU A 55 19.43 -32.99 20.36
C GLU A 55 17.92 -33.13 20.65
N GLU A 56 17.17 -32.04 20.58
CA GLU A 56 15.72 -32.03 20.74
C GLU A 56 15.01 -32.81 19.62
N ALA A 57 15.42 -32.60 18.37
CA ALA A 57 14.89 -33.33 17.22
C ALA A 57 15.20 -34.85 17.27
N ASP A 58 16.40 -35.21 17.72
CA ASP A 58 16.79 -36.62 17.94
C ASP A 58 15.95 -37.25 19.06
N ALA A 59 15.73 -36.52 20.16
CA ALA A 59 14.88 -36.97 21.27
C ALA A 59 13.42 -37.15 20.85
N GLU A 60 12.87 -36.20 20.07
CA GLU A 60 11.52 -36.27 19.52
C GLU A 60 11.34 -37.49 18.61
N THR A 61 12.32 -37.74 17.74
CA THR A 61 12.36 -38.92 16.85
C THR A 61 12.32 -40.23 17.63
N ALA A 62 13.23 -40.38 18.60
CA ALA A 62 13.30 -41.59 19.43
C ALA A 62 11.99 -41.81 20.21
N GLN A 63 11.36 -40.74 20.67
CA GLN A 63 10.11 -40.82 21.41
C GLN A 63 8.91 -41.14 20.50
N ASN A 64 8.91 -40.65 19.25
CA ASN A 64 7.91 -40.97 18.23
C ASN A 64 7.95 -42.45 17.85
N GLU A 65 9.13 -43.02 17.64
CA GLU A 65 9.31 -44.46 17.44
C GLU A 65 8.83 -45.28 18.62
N ALA A 66 9.22 -44.90 19.85
CA ALA A 66 8.81 -45.61 21.06
C ALA A 66 7.28 -45.61 21.26
N THR A 67 6.63 -44.49 20.92
CA THR A 67 5.18 -44.35 21.02
C THR A 67 4.47 -45.16 19.97
N PHE A 68 4.94 -45.13 18.72
CA PHE A 68 4.44 -45.98 17.65
C PHE A 68 4.54 -47.45 18.04
N ASP A 69 5.68 -47.88 18.58
CA ASP A 69 5.88 -49.27 19.01
C ASP A 69 4.95 -49.68 20.17
N SER A 70 4.79 -48.82 21.18
CA SER A 70 3.83 -49.06 22.30
C SER A 70 2.40 -49.25 21.80
N ILE A 71 1.96 -48.52 20.75
CA ILE A 71 0.62 -48.66 20.17
C ILE A 71 0.40 -50.10 19.68
N TYR A 72 1.26 -50.57 18.80
CA TYR A 72 1.05 -51.87 18.16
C TYR A 72 1.36 -53.05 19.09
N GLN A 73 2.23 -52.86 20.09
CA GLN A 73 2.39 -53.80 21.19
C GLN A 73 1.08 -53.97 21.97
N SER A 74 0.42 -52.88 22.39
CA SER A 74 -0.86 -52.94 23.11
C SER A 74 -1.97 -53.59 22.27
N LYS A 75 -1.99 -53.37 20.95
CA LYS A 75 -2.91 -54.04 20.02
C LYS A 75 -2.70 -55.57 20.02
N ALA A 76 -1.44 -56.04 20.01
CA ALA A 76 -1.13 -57.46 20.14
C ALA A 76 -1.56 -58.01 21.51
N GLU A 77 -1.25 -57.30 22.59
CA GLU A 77 -1.64 -57.69 23.96
C GLU A 77 -3.16 -57.77 24.15
N SER A 78 -3.91 -56.89 23.50
CA SER A 78 -5.38 -56.90 23.55
C SER A 78 -5.97 -58.21 23.00
N ILE A 79 -5.41 -58.74 21.90
CA ILE A 79 -5.84 -60.04 21.36
C ILE A 79 -5.43 -61.18 22.29
N ALA A 80 -4.22 -61.14 22.83
CA ALA A 80 -3.75 -62.13 23.79
C ALA A 80 -4.62 -62.14 25.08
N PHE A 81 -5.03 -60.97 25.55
CA PHE A 81 -5.98 -60.82 26.65
C PHE A 81 -7.33 -61.46 26.31
N MET A 82 -7.89 -61.12 25.15
CA MET A 82 -9.15 -61.70 24.67
C MET A 82 -9.09 -63.22 24.54
N ALA A 83 -7.96 -63.77 24.09
CA ALA A 83 -7.74 -65.20 23.96
C ALA A 83 -7.68 -65.93 25.32
N SER A 84 -7.14 -65.28 26.35
CA SER A 84 -6.99 -65.87 27.69
C SER A 84 -8.23 -65.75 28.58
N HIS A 85 -9.20 -64.91 28.21
CA HIS A 85 -10.37 -64.56 29.03
C HIS A 85 -11.73 -64.93 28.41
N ASP A 86 -11.74 -65.89 27.46
CA ASP A 86 -12.94 -66.45 26.83
C ASP A 86 -13.90 -65.40 26.24
N THR A 87 -13.36 -64.35 25.61
CA THR A 87 -14.16 -63.29 24.98
C THR A 87 -14.56 -63.63 23.54
N GLY A 88 -14.77 -64.92 23.25
CA GLY A 88 -15.11 -65.40 21.90
C GLY A 88 -13.92 -65.41 20.92
N PHE A 89 -12.72 -65.66 21.43
CA PHE A 89 -11.52 -65.86 20.61
C PHE A 89 -11.55 -67.20 19.87
N GLU A 90 -11.25 -67.17 18.57
CA GLU A 90 -11.02 -68.36 17.76
C GLU A 90 -9.83 -68.11 16.82
N ALA A 91 -8.89 -69.06 16.73
CA ALA A 91 -7.78 -68.99 15.76
C ALA A 91 -8.26 -69.36 14.35
N THR A 92 -9.14 -68.52 13.76
CA THR A 92 -9.65 -68.67 12.40
C THR A 92 -9.41 -67.41 11.59
N ASN A 93 -9.28 -67.54 10.26
CA ASN A 93 -9.06 -66.39 9.39
C ASN A 93 -10.18 -65.35 9.50
N ALA A 94 -11.44 -65.78 9.64
CA ALA A 94 -12.58 -64.88 9.80
C ALA A 94 -12.45 -64.03 11.07
N LYS A 95 -12.01 -64.64 12.18
CA LYS A 95 -11.78 -63.92 13.44
C LYS A 95 -10.60 -62.97 13.36
N MET A 96 -9.52 -63.36 12.66
CA MET A 96 -8.39 -62.47 12.42
C MET A 96 -8.78 -61.25 11.57
N SER A 97 -9.66 -61.42 10.58
CA SER A 97 -10.22 -60.29 9.82
C SER A 97 -11.06 -59.35 10.70
N GLU A 98 -11.87 -59.88 11.62
CA GLU A 98 -12.62 -59.07 12.59
C GLU A 98 -11.68 -58.30 13.53
N TYR A 99 -10.62 -58.94 14.05
CA TYR A 99 -9.63 -58.26 14.88
C TYR A 99 -8.81 -57.22 14.12
N LYS A 100 -8.51 -57.49 12.84
CA LYS A 100 -7.85 -56.53 11.97
C LYS A 100 -8.68 -55.24 11.84
N GLU A 101 -9.99 -55.38 11.60
CA GLU A 101 -10.91 -54.23 11.50
C GLU A 101 -11.05 -53.51 12.84
N LEU A 102 -11.25 -54.24 13.95
CA LEU A 102 -11.39 -53.67 15.30
C LEU A 102 -10.16 -52.85 15.74
N LEU A 103 -8.96 -53.36 15.47
CA LEU A 103 -7.73 -52.75 15.94
C LEU A 103 -7.12 -51.78 14.93
N GLY A 104 -7.67 -51.66 13.72
CA GLY A 104 -7.12 -50.82 12.65
C GLY A 104 -5.65 -51.12 12.38
N VAL A 105 -5.33 -52.37 12.03
CA VAL A 105 -3.97 -52.78 11.65
C VAL A 105 -3.95 -53.41 10.25
N ASP A 106 -2.77 -53.49 9.63
CA ASP A 106 -2.68 -54.07 8.28
C ASP A 106 -2.94 -55.58 8.28
N ASN A 107 -2.40 -56.31 9.26
CA ASN A 107 -2.63 -57.74 9.38
C ASN A 107 -2.54 -58.25 10.82
N VAL A 108 -3.29 -59.30 11.11
CA VAL A 108 -3.29 -60.04 12.38
C VAL A 108 -3.06 -61.51 12.07
N LEU A 109 -2.07 -62.11 12.72
CA LEU A 109 -1.70 -63.52 12.54
C LEU A 109 -1.63 -64.23 13.88
N ILE A 110 -2.02 -65.50 13.90
CA ILE A 110 -1.69 -66.42 15.00
C ILE A 110 -0.55 -67.30 14.52
N VAL A 111 0.54 -67.31 15.26
CA VAL A 111 1.78 -68.02 14.92
C VAL A 111 2.13 -68.99 16.04
N ASP A 112 2.43 -70.23 15.70
CA ASP A 112 2.91 -71.22 16.66
C ASP A 112 4.37 -70.95 17.08
N ARG A 113 4.83 -71.64 18.11
CA ARG A 113 6.18 -71.50 18.65
C ARG A 113 7.29 -71.77 17.63
N ASP A 114 7.05 -72.67 16.67
CA ASP A 114 7.98 -73.03 15.60
C ASP A 114 7.96 -72.03 14.42
N GLY A 115 7.04 -71.07 14.41
CA GLY A 115 6.88 -70.05 13.37
C GLY A 115 5.85 -70.40 12.28
N GLY A 116 5.04 -71.44 12.48
CA GLY A 116 3.93 -71.79 11.59
C GLY A 116 2.74 -70.86 11.79
N VAL A 117 2.18 -70.33 10.70
CA VAL A 117 0.97 -69.51 10.74
C VAL A 117 -0.28 -70.39 10.88
N VAL A 118 -0.97 -70.28 12.01
CA VAL A 118 -2.18 -71.03 12.36
C VAL A 118 -3.43 -70.36 11.78
N ALA A 119 -3.51 -69.04 11.86
CA ALA A 119 -4.60 -68.22 11.32
C ALA A 119 -4.07 -66.85 10.88
N ARG A 120 -4.74 -66.21 9.91
CA ARG A 120 -4.34 -64.91 9.37
C ARG A 120 -5.51 -64.12 8.82
N ALA A 121 -5.48 -62.80 8.99
CA ALA A 121 -6.47 -61.90 8.39
C ALA A 121 -6.22 -61.74 6.88
N GLN A 122 -4.95 -61.67 6.48
CA GLN A 122 -4.47 -61.55 5.10
C GLN A 122 -3.20 -62.38 4.88
N ASP A 123 -2.81 -62.59 3.61
CA ASP A 123 -1.51 -63.18 3.29
C ASP A 123 -0.36 -62.28 3.78
N THR A 124 0.71 -62.89 4.27
CA THR A 124 1.90 -62.20 4.80
C THR A 124 3.12 -62.54 3.95
N LEU A 125 4.04 -61.58 3.81
CA LEU A 125 5.34 -61.79 3.18
C LEU A 125 6.36 -62.44 4.14
N ALA A 126 6.06 -62.45 5.44
CA ALA A 126 6.94 -63.00 6.46
C ALA A 126 6.93 -64.53 6.50
N ASP A 127 8.12 -65.13 6.54
CA ASP A 127 8.32 -66.51 7.00
C ASP A 127 8.87 -66.49 8.43
N PHE A 128 7.96 -66.61 9.40
CA PHE A 128 8.31 -66.55 10.83
C PHE A 128 9.22 -67.69 11.27
N SER A 129 9.38 -68.78 10.50
CA SER A 129 10.34 -69.85 10.81
C SER A 129 11.80 -69.38 10.75
N TYR A 130 12.07 -68.27 10.05
CA TYR A 130 13.42 -67.75 9.87
C TYR A 130 13.99 -67.10 11.14
N GLN A 131 15.32 -67.19 11.30
CA GLN A 131 16.03 -66.69 12.48
C GLN A 131 15.83 -65.18 12.73
N ARG A 132 15.59 -64.39 11.68
CA ARG A 132 15.38 -62.94 11.82
C ARG A 132 14.18 -62.63 12.74
N TYR A 133 13.12 -63.45 12.71
CA TYR A 133 11.92 -63.27 13.55
C TYR A 133 12.05 -63.82 14.98
N ASN A 134 13.24 -64.30 15.39
CA ASN A 134 13.44 -64.80 16.75
C ASN A 134 13.17 -63.75 17.82
N LEU A 135 13.29 -62.46 17.49
CA LEU A 135 12.97 -61.38 18.42
C LEU A 135 11.49 -61.39 18.84
N LEU A 136 10.58 -61.83 17.96
CA LEU A 136 9.16 -61.96 18.27
C LEU A 136 8.90 -63.12 19.24
N ARG A 137 9.69 -64.19 19.18
CA ARG A 137 9.53 -65.39 20.02
C ARG A 137 9.94 -65.18 21.48
N THR A 138 10.57 -64.05 21.82
CA THR A 138 10.93 -63.74 23.22
C THR A 138 9.70 -63.70 24.12
N VAL A 139 8.51 -63.42 23.57
CA VAL A 139 7.22 -63.43 24.29
C VAL A 139 6.89 -64.75 24.97
N PHE A 140 7.48 -65.87 24.54
CA PHE A 140 7.29 -67.16 25.23
C PHE A 140 8.11 -67.25 26.52
N ASP A 141 9.17 -66.46 26.63
CA ASP A 141 10.11 -66.46 27.75
C ASP A 141 9.92 -65.24 28.68
N THR A 142 9.31 -64.15 28.17
CA THR A 142 9.03 -62.91 28.92
C THR A 142 7.53 -62.73 29.20
N GLU A 143 7.19 -62.11 30.33
CA GLU A 143 5.83 -61.60 30.57
C GLU A 143 5.73 -60.21 29.92
N GLY A 144 5.19 -60.15 28.70
CA GLY A 144 5.01 -58.91 27.94
C GLY A 144 5.07 -59.10 26.42
N PRO A 145 4.84 -58.04 25.64
CA PRO A 145 4.90 -58.08 24.19
C PRO A 145 6.34 -58.08 23.70
N SER A 146 6.57 -58.46 22.44
CA SER A 146 7.90 -58.43 21.85
C SER A 146 8.37 -56.99 21.64
N ALA A 147 9.69 -56.78 21.62
CA ALA A 147 10.25 -55.61 20.97
C ALA A 147 9.80 -55.56 19.50
N SER A 148 9.73 -54.36 18.94
CA SER A 148 9.42 -54.16 17.52
C SER A 148 10.49 -54.82 16.65
N MET A 149 10.07 -55.36 15.52
CA MET A 149 10.96 -55.94 14.54
C MET A 149 10.62 -55.40 13.17
N GLU A 150 11.54 -54.68 12.53
CA GLU A 150 11.35 -54.17 11.18
C GLU A 150 12.07 -55.04 10.14
N VAL A 151 11.42 -55.26 9.00
CA VAL A 151 11.97 -56.03 7.88
C VAL A 151 11.71 -55.30 6.58
N GLU A 152 12.80 -54.97 5.90
CA GLU A 152 12.77 -54.50 4.52
C GLU A 152 12.76 -55.70 3.56
N PHE A 153 11.78 -55.72 2.65
CA PHE A 153 11.63 -56.71 1.59
C PHE A 153 12.13 -56.09 0.28
N ALA A 154 13.45 -56.17 0.05
CA ALA A 154 14.13 -55.47 -1.04
C ALA A 154 13.65 -55.83 -2.46
N ASP A 155 13.11 -57.04 -2.67
CA ASP A 155 12.57 -57.47 -3.97
C ASP A 155 11.19 -56.84 -4.26
N GLU A 156 10.46 -56.46 -3.22
CA GLU A 156 9.11 -55.88 -3.27
C GLU A 156 9.10 -54.36 -3.01
N GLY A 157 10.17 -53.81 -2.46
CA GLY A 157 10.29 -52.39 -2.11
C GLY A 157 9.37 -51.95 -0.98
N VAL A 158 9.07 -52.86 -0.04
CA VAL A 158 8.15 -52.63 1.08
C VAL A 158 8.87 -52.95 2.40
N THR A 159 8.65 -52.10 3.41
CA THR A 159 9.10 -52.32 4.78
C THR A 159 7.90 -52.67 5.64
N MET A 160 8.02 -53.67 6.51
CA MET A 160 6.97 -54.04 7.47
C MET A 160 7.55 -54.17 8.87
N ARG A 161 6.80 -53.69 9.86
CA ARG A 161 7.13 -53.73 11.28
C ARG A 161 6.20 -54.72 12.00
N TYR A 162 6.77 -55.57 12.85
CA TYR A 162 6.09 -56.70 13.47
C TYR A 162 6.13 -56.61 15.00
N TYR A 163 5.02 -57.01 15.63
CA TYR A 163 4.84 -57.00 17.08
C TYR A 163 4.15 -58.28 17.51
N ALA A 164 4.59 -58.92 18.59
CA ALA A 164 3.99 -60.16 19.07
C ALA A 164 3.55 -60.08 20.53
N ALA A 165 2.52 -60.84 20.88
CA ALA A 165 2.12 -61.07 22.27
C ALA A 165 1.74 -62.54 22.47
N ARG A 166 2.07 -63.09 23.65
CA ARG A 166 1.85 -64.51 23.96
C ARG A 166 0.37 -64.78 24.22
N ILE A 167 -0.21 -65.75 23.52
CA ILE A 167 -1.56 -66.26 23.81
C ILE A 167 -1.48 -67.37 24.85
N ASP A 168 -0.64 -68.39 24.59
CA ASP A 168 -0.41 -69.52 25.49
C ASP A 168 1.04 -70.03 25.36
N GLY A 169 1.33 -71.24 25.86
CA GLY A 169 2.68 -71.81 25.84
C GLY A 169 3.22 -72.16 24.44
N ASP A 170 2.32 -72.31 23.46
CA ASP A 170 2.61 -72.85 22.13
C ASP A 170 2.23 -71.88 20.99
N SER A 171 1.51 -70.79 21.27
CA SER A 171 1.05 -69.82 20.26
C SER A 171 1.16 -68.36 20.72
N MET A 172 1.38 -67.47 19.74
CA MET A 172 1.42 -66.03 19.90
C MET A 172 0.58 -65.35 18.82
N VAL A 173 0.05 -64.17 19.13
CA VAL A 173 -0.47 -63.25 18.11
C VAL A 173 0.67 -62.42 17.57
N VAL A 174 0.67 -62.16 16.26
CA VAL A 174 1.59 -61.25 15.58
C VAL A 174 0.77 -60.21 14.83
N ILE A 175 1.04 -58.94 15.12
CA ILE A 175 0.57 -57.79 14.36
C ILE A 175 1.65 -57.46 13.33
N GLU A 176 1.22 -57.26 12.08
CA GLU A 176 2.07 -56.81 10.98
C GLU A 176 1.51 -55.47 10.50
N GLN A 177 2.37 -54.46 10.44
CA GLN A 177 2.02 -53.06 10.15
C GLN A 177 3.04 -52.40 9.23
N ASN A 178 2.58 -51.62 8.26
CA ASN A 178 3.39 -50.74 7.44
C ASN A 178 3.85 -49.51 8.25
N PRO A 179 5.18 -49.26 8.38
CA PRO A 179 5.72 -48.15 9.14
C PRO A 179 5.69 -46.81 8.38
N ALA A 180 5.07 -46.70 7.19
CA ALA A 180 5.07 -45.47 6.40
C ALA A 180 4.62 -44.21 7.17
N GLU A 181 3.66 -44.34 8.09
CA GLU A 181 3.23 -43.23 8.96
C GLU A 181 4.34 -42.80 9.92
N LEU A 182 5.08 -43.77 10.48
CA LEU A 182 6.24 -43.50 11.32
C LEU A 182 7.38 -42.87 10.50
N ASP A 183 7.64 -43.38 9.30
CA ASP A 183 8.67 -42.83 8.42
C ASP A 183 8.37 -41.37 8.04
N GLU A 184 7.11 -41.05 7.73
CA GLU A 184 6.68 -39.68 7.45
C GLU A 184 6.79 -38.78 8.69
N LEU A 185 6.39 -39.29 9.86
CA LEU A 185 6.51 -38.56 11.13
C LEU A 185 7.97 -38.24 11.46
N VAL A 186 8.86 -39.24 11.38
CA VAL A 186 10.30 -39.08 11.60
C VAL A 186 10.94 -38.16 10.56
N ALA A 187 10.54 -38.25 9.29
CA ALA A 187 11.02 -37.33 8.26
C ALA A 187 10.62 -35.87 8.56
N ASN A 188 9.43 -35.66 9.13
CA ASN A 188 8.89 -34.34 9.45
C ASN A 188 9.40 -33.76 10.78
N THR A 189 9.84 -34.58 11.74
CA THR A 189 10.30 -34.09 13.06
C THR A 189 11.82 -34.18 13.24
N GLY A 190 12.44 -35.23 12.71
CA GLY A 190 13.84 -35.57 12.98
C GLY A 190 14.83 -35.35 11.86
N SER A 191 14.35 -35.11 10.63
CA SER A 191 15.28 -34.94 9.51
C SER A 191 16.07 -33.64 9.62
N LEU A 192 17.33 -33.66 9.17
CA LEU A 192 18.14 -32.44 9.01
C LEU A 192 17.39 -31.35 8.23
N SER A 193 16.56 -31.76 7.26
CA SER A 193 15.74 -30.84 6.49
C SER A 193 14.68 -30.15 7.34
N SER A 194 14.01 -30.88 8.22
CA SER A 194 12.99 -30.29 9.10
C SER A 194 13.61 -29.29 10.07
N VAL A 195 14.70 -29.70 10.74
CA VAL A 195 15.38 -28.88 11.75
C VAL A 195 16.02 -27.64 11.11
N LEU A 196 16.84 -27.83 10.08
CA LEU A 196 17.64 -26.74 9.50
C LEU A 196 16.84 -25.82 8.56
N SER A 197 15.65 -26.24 8.09
CA SER A 197 14.79 -25.35 7.29
C SER A 197 14.23 -24.17 8.10
N GLY A 198 14.14 -24.32 9.41
CA GLY A 198 13.71 -23.27 10.33
C GLY A 198 14.84 -22.35 10.81
N VAL A 199 16.11 -22.68 10.53
CA VAL A 199 17.27 -21.92 11.01
C VAL A 199 17.68 -20.87 9.96
N SER A 200 17.42 -19.60 10.28
CA SER A 200 17.80 -18.45 9.46
C SER A 200 18.97 -17.69 10.09
N VAL A 201 19.94 -17.29 9.29
CA VAL A 201 21.13 -16.56 9.74
C VAL A 201 21.14 -15.17 9.11
N GLY A 202 20.74 -14.14 9.83
CA GLY A 202 20.57 -12.80 9.25
C GLY A 202 19.39 -12.74 8.28
N GLN A 203 19.51 -12.01 7.16
CA GLN A 203 18.40 -11.74 6.24
C GLN A 203 18.16 -12.86 5.21
N ASN A 204 19.17 -13.17 4.37
CA ASN A 204 19.12 -14.30 3.44
C ASN A 204 20.21 -15.34 3.73
N GLY A 205 20.77 -15.34 4.94
CA GLY A 205 21.70 -16.38 5.33
C GLY A 205 20.98 -17.63 5.79
N TYR A 206 21.68 -18.75 5.67
CA TYR A 206 21.13 -20.08 5.84
C TYR A 206 22.17 -21.00 6.45
N VAL A 207 21.69 -22.09 7.04
CA VAL A 207 22.54 -23.20 7.48
C VAL A 207 22.47 -24.33 6.48
N PHE A 208 23.61 -24.95 6.20
CA PHE A 208 23.67 -26.18 5.42
C PHE A 208 24.63 -27.17 6.06
N ALA A 209 24.37 -28.47 5.86
CA ALA A 209 25.10 -29.55 6.50
C ALA A 209 25.94 -30.31 5.47
N VAL A 210 27.20 -30.55 5.81
CA VAL A 210 28.16 -31.31 5.00
C VAL A 210 28.73 -32.44 5.85
N SER A 211 28.67 -33.67 5.36
CA SER A 211 29.22 -34.81 6.08
C SER A 211 30.72 -34.64 6.32
N ALA A 212 31.16 -34.82 7.57
CA ALA A 212 32.57 -34.81 7.92
C ALA A 212 33.34 -36.03 7.38
N LYS A 213 32.62 -37.10 6.98
CA LYS A 213 33.22 -38.36 6.51
C LYS A 213 33.56 -38.35 5.03
N ASN A 214 32.66 -37.83 4.19
CA ASN A 214 32.77 -37.92 2.73
C ASN A 214 32.60 -36.56 2.03
N TYR A 215 32.42 -35.47 2.77
CA TYR A 215 32.20 -34.11 2.25
C TYR A 215 30.99 -33.98 1.30
N VAL A 216 30.04 -34.91 1.39
CA VAL A 216 28.76 -34.82 0.68
C VAL A 216 27.86 -33.84 1.42
N VAL A 217 27.13 -33.02 0.67
CA VAL A 217 26.13 -32.10 1.22
C VAL A 217 24.90 -32.92 1.63
N ASP A 218 24.68 -33.06 2.94
CA ASP A 218 23.56 -33.83 3.50
C ASP A 218 22.27 -32.98 3.54
N TYR A 219 22.41 -31.67 3.71
CA TYR A 219 21.29 -30.72 3.63
C TYR A 219 21.73 -29.39 3.04
N HIS A 220 20.89 -28.81 2.20
CA HIS A 220 21.02 -27.44 1.70
C HIS A 220 19.64 -26.89 1.29
N PRO A 221 19.32 -25.59 1.53
CA PRO A 221 18.01 -25.03 1.18
C PRO A 221 17.63 -25.18 -0.31
N LYS A 222 18.64 -25.11 -1.18
CA LYS A 222 18.49 -25.42 -2.62
C LYS A 222 18.76 -26.90 -2.86
N ALA A 223 17.73 -27.64 -3.29
CA ALA A 223 17.77 -29.07 -3.53
C ALA A 223 18.84 -29.52 -4.55
N GLU A 224 19.29 -28.64 -5.44
CA GLU A 224 20.31 -28.95 -6.46
C GLU A 224 21.69 -29.29 -5.88
N PHE A 225 21.98 -28.89 -4.64
CA PHE A 225 23.26 -29.17 -3.97
C PHE A 225 23.23 -30.43 -3.10
N ILE A 226 22.04 -30.93 -2.73
CA ILE A 226 21.91 -32.10 -1.85
C ILE A 226 22.47 -33.34 -2.56
N GLY A 227 23.34 -34.09 -1.88
CA GLY A 227 24.01 -35.27 -2.41
C GLY A 227 25.21 -34.98 -3.33
N THR A 228 25.59 -33.71 -3.50
CA THR A 228 26.78 -33.32 -4.26
C THR A 228 28.02 -33.22 -3.37
N ASP A 229 29.21 -33.31 -3.96
CA ASP A 229 30.48 -33.12 -3.24
C ASP A 229 30.70 -31.62 -2.96
N ALA A 230 30.84 -31.25 -1.69
CA ALA A 230 31.04 -29.87 -1.26
C ALA A 230 32.35 -29.27 -1.79
N LEU A 231 33.38 -30.09 -2.01
CA LEU A 231 34.68 -29.66 -2.54
C LEU A 231 34.57 -29.27 -4.02
N ASP A 232 33.80 -30.03 -4.80
CA ASP A 232 33.52 -29.73 -6.21
C ASP A 232 32.72 -28.43 -6.36
N ASN A 233 31.92 -28.10 -5.36
CA ASN A 233 31.16 -26.85 -5.29
C ASN A 233 31.96 -25.65 -4.74
N GLY A 234 33.24 -25.82 -4.41
CA GLY A 234 34.18 -24.73 -4.10
C GLY A 234 34.64 -24.63 -2.65
N ILE A 235 34.15 -25.50 -1.75
CA ILE A 235 34.61 -25.53 -0.36
C ILE A 235 36.03 -26.08 -0.28
N ARG A 236 36.87 -25.48 0.56
CA ARG A 236 38.20 -25.99 0.86
C ARG A 236 38.21 -26.61 2.25
N VAL A 237 38.79 -27.79 2.39
CA VAL A 237 38.90 -28.51 3.68
C VAL A 237 39.51 -27.64 4.78
N GLU A 238 40.52 -26.82 4.43
CA GLU A 238 41.19 -25.87 5.35
C GLU A 238 40.26 -24.81 5.96
N ARG A 239 39.04 -24.67 5.45
CA ARG A 239 38.02 -23.69 5.88
C ARG A 239 36.89 -24.35 6.68
N LEU A 240 36.93 -25.66 6.89
CA LEU A 240 35.94 -26.46 7.62
C LEU A 240 36.37 -26.79 9.06
N GLU A 241 37.36 -26.07 9.61
CA GLU A 241 37.74 -26.26 11.01
C GLU A 241 36.65 -25.70 11.95
N ASP A 242 36.28 -26.46 12.97
CA ASP A 242 35.31 -26.05 13.98
C ASP A 242 35.63 -24.68 14.61
N GLY A 243 34.61 -23.83 14.75
CA GLY A 243 34.74 -22.46 15.25
C GLY A 243 35.38 -21.46 14.28
N THR A 244 35.59 -21.83 13.02
CA THR A 244 36.21 -20.95 12.02
C THR A 244 35.20 -20.00 11.39
N PHE A 245 35.51 -18.70 11.41
CA PHE A 245 34.78 -17.65 10.71
C PHE A 245 35.54 -17.17 9.49
N THR A 246 34.99 -17.36 8.29
CA THR A 246 35.75 -17.12 7.07
C THR A 246 34.90 -16.99 5.81
N TRP A 247 35.49 -16.42 4.76
CA TRP A 247 34.85 -16.37 3.44
C TRP A 247 34.99 -17.70 2.70
N ILE A 248 33.88 -18.32 2.34
CA ILE A 248 33.79 -19.53 1.52
C ILE A 248 33.15 -19.17 0.17
N THR A 249 33.48 -19.92 -0.89
CA THR A 249 32.77 -19.81 -2.17
C THR A 249 32.09 -21.14 -2.43
N PHE A 250 30.77 -21.11 -2.54
CA PHE A 250 29.94 -22.30 -2.75
C PHE A 250 28.96 -22.04 -3.89
N GLY A 251 28.88 -22.94 -4.88
CA GLY A 251 27.96 -22.78 -6.01
C GLY A 251 28.20 -21.52 -6.87
N GLY A 252 29.39 -20.93 -6.81
CA GLY A 252 29.73 -19.67 -7.50
C GLY A 252 29.37 -18.40 -6.73
N GLU A 253 28.76 -18.52 -5.55
CA GLU A 253 28.42 -17.43 -4.64
C GLU A 253 29.47 -17.32 -3.52
N ARG A 254 29.76 -16.09 -3.06
CA ARG A 254 30.72 -15.86 -1.98
C ARG A 254 29.98 -15.60 -0.68
N LEU A 255 30.27 -16.39 0.34
CA LEU A 255 29.54 -16.47 1.59
C LEU A 255 30.49 -16.19 2.76
N TYR A 256 30.06 -15.40 3.73
CA TYR A 256 30.75 -15.31 5.02
C TYR A 256 30.15 -16.37 5.94
N CYS A 257 30.98 -17.32 6.38
CA CYS A 257 30.52 -18.55 7.03
C CYS A 257 31.14 -18.71 8.41
N GLY A 258 30.38 -19.29 9.34
CA GLY A 258 30.87 -19.94 10.55
C GLY A 258 30.65 -21.44 10.45
N VAL A 259 31.60 -22.23 10.94
CA VAL A 259 31.55 -23.69 10.87
C VAL A 259 31.46 -24.27 12.27
N SER A 260 30.46 -25.12 12.50
CA SER A 260 30.32 -25.93 13.72
C SER A 260 30.40 -27.40 13.37
N GLU A 261 31.27 -28.15 14.03
CA GLU A 261 31.33 -29.61 13.91
C GLU A 261 30.47 -30.25 15.01
N ILE A 262 29.34 -30.86 14.62
CA ILE A 262 28.42 -31.53 15.53
C ILE A 262 28.19 -32.96 15.05
N GLY A 263 28.56 -33.95 15.87
CA GLY A 263 28.47 -35.35 15.50
C GLY A 263 29.36 -35.70 14.32
N ASP A 264 28.78 -36.22 13.24
CA ASP A 264 29.49 -36.61 12.01
C ASP A 264 29.37 -35.58 10.86
N ASN A 265 28.88 -34.36 11.15
CA ASN A 265 28.57 -33.33 10.15
C ASN A 265 29.18 -31.96 10.51
N TYR A 266 29.61 -31.23 9.48
CA TYR A 266 29.90 -29.81 9.52
C TYR A 266 28.64 -29.02 9.20
N TYR A 267 28.18 -28.22 10.15
CA TYR A 267 27.09 -27.27 9.97
C TYR A 267 27.69 -25.90 9.65
N ILE A 268 27.32 -25.36 8.50
CA ILE A 268 27.90 -24.14 7.95
C ILE A 268 26.80 -23.09 7.92
N SER A 269 26.86 -22.16 8.86
CA SER A 269 26.00 -20.99 8.93
C SER A 269 26.58 -19.89 8.04
N ALA A 270 25.86 -19.51 6.99
CA ALA A 270 26.40 -18.72 5.89
C ALA A 270 25.55 -17.50 5.55
N ILE A 271 26.16 -16.33 5.39
CA ILE A 271 25.54 -15.09 4.93
C ILE A 271 26.13 -14.68 3.56
N PRO A 272 25.32 -14.40 2.52
CA PRO A 272 25.80 -13.94 1.21
C PRO A 272 26.55 -12.60 1.23
N GLU A 273 27.64 -12.47 0.44
CA GLU A 273 28.36 -11.19 0.27
C GLU A 273 27.46 -10.11 -0.34
N SER A 274 26.52 -10.48 -1.21
CA SER A 274 25.57 -9.56 -1.84
C SER A 274 24.79 -8.74 -0.81
N ASP A 275 24.39 -9.39 0.28
CA ASP A 275 23.52 -8.83 1.31
C ASP A 275 24.30 -7.85 2.16
N MET A 276 25.54 -8.22 2.49
CA MET A 276 26.49 -7.36 3.19
C MET A 276 26.92 -6.15 2.33
N ALA A 277 27.00 -6.29 1.01
CA ALA A 277 27.57 -5.28 0.11
C ALA A 277 26.56 -4.28 -0.49
N ALA A 278 25.33 -4.72 -0.81
CA ALA A 278 24.34 -3.88 -1.49
C ALA A 278 23.92 -2.67 -0.64
N SER A 279 23.70 -2.93 0.64
CA SER A 279 23.29 -1.94 1.64
C SER A 279 24.42 -0.93 1.95
N ARG A 280 25.67 -1.40 1.95
CA ARG A 280 26.89 -0.61 2.18
C ARG A 280 27.18 0.41 1.09
N ASN A 281 27.28 -0.05 -0.15
CA ASN A 281 27.80 0.76 -1.28
C ASN A 281 26.96 2.02 -1.53
N LEU A 282 25.66 1.92 -1.31
CA LEU A 282 24.72 2.99 -1.52
C LEU A 282 24.82 4.07 -0.42
N THR A 283 25.02 3.66 0.84
CA THR A 283 25.27 4.57 1.97
C THR A 283 26.56 5.37 1.78
N VAL A 284 27.66 4.69 1.43
CA VAL A 284 28.92 5.36 1.08
C VAL A 284 28.71 6.33 -0.08
N GLY A 285 27.98 5.92 -1.12
CA GLY A 285 27.68 6.75 -2.28
C GLY A 285 26.98 8.07 -1.94
N VAL A 286 25.93 8.02 -1.10
CA VAL A 286 25.19 9.22 -0.68
C VAL A 286 26.06 10.14 0.18
N ILE A 287 26.78 9.60 1.16
CA ILE A 287 27.67 10.39 2.03
C ILE A 287 28.77 11.06 1.19
N LEU A 288 29.39 10.33 0.26
CA LEU A 288 30.40 10.88 -0.65
C LEU A 288 29.85 11.96 -1.56
N PHE A 289 28.64 11.80 -2.10
CA PHE A 289 28.01 12.80 -2.94
C PHE A 289 27.77 14.12 -2.19
N ILE A 290 27.29 14.03 -0.95
CA ILE A 290 27.02 15.21 -0.11
C ILE A 290 28.33 15.87 0.29
N PHE A 291 29.31 15.08 0.73
CA PHE A 291 30.64 15.57 1.04
C PHE A 291 31.28 16.28 -0.16
N PHE A 292 31.23 15.67 -1.35
CA PHE A 292 31.70 16.27 -2.59
C PHE A 292 30.97 17.57 -2.92
N SER A 293 29.63 17.58 -2.81
CA SER A 293 28.81 18.75 -3.10
C SER A 293 29.17 19.93 -2.18
N VAL A 294 29.32 19.67 -0.89
CA VAL A 294 29.71 20.69 0.10
C VAL A 294 31.14 21.18 -0.15
N ALA A 295 32.10 20.25 -0.34
CA ALA A 295 33.49 20.60 -0.63
C ALA A 295 33.63 21.43 -1.92
N MET A 296 32.89 21.05 -2.97
CA MET A 296 32.85 21.77 -4.24
C MET A 296 32.25 23.17 -4.08
N VAL A 297 31.16 23.34 -3.32
CA VAL A 297 30.55 24.65 -3.07
C VAL A 297 31.51 25.59 -2.35
N VAL A 298 32.21 25.11 -1.32
CA VAL A 298 33.22 25.89 -0.58
C VAL A 298 34.38 26.28 -1.50
N ALA A 299 34.90 25.34 -2.29
CA ALA A 299 35.99 25.59 -3.23
C ALA A 299 35.60 26.59 -4.32
N LEU A 300 34.41 26.46 -4.90
CA LEU A 300 33.88 27.37 -5.92
C LEU A 300 33.60 28.77 -5.36
N TYR A 301 33.10 28.88 -4.13
CA TYR A 301 32.95 30.16 -3.45
C TYR A 301 34.30 30.87 -3.33
N GLY A 302 35.32 30.17 -2.80
CA GLY A 302 36.68 30.69 -2.71
C GLY A 302 37.20 31.16 -4.07
N PHE A 303 37.01 30.35 -5.10
CA PHE A 303 37.42 30.68 -6.46
C PHE A 303 36.70 31.91 -7.05
N PHE A 304 35.38 32.03 -6.88
CA PHE A 304 34.62 33.17 -7.39
C PHE A 304 34.97 34.46 -6.68
N VAL A 305 35.19 34.43 -5.36
CA VAL A 305 35.62 35.62 -4.61
C VAL A 305 37.02 36.04 -5.03
N MET A 306 37.98 35.10 -5.18
CA MET A 306 39.33 35.42 -5.69
C MET A 306 39.29 36.05 -7.09
N ARG A 307 38.39 35.58 -7.96
CA ARG A 307 38.19 36.14 -9.31
C ARG A 307 37.60 37.56 -9.26
N GLU A 308 36.75 37.84 -8.28
CA GLU A 308 36.14 39.16 -8.08
C GLU A 308 37.15 40.17 -7.50
N ASP A 309 38.02 39.73 -6.57
CA ASP A 309 39.15 40.51 -6.07
C ASP A 309 40.16 40.84 -7.19
N GLU A 310 40.44 39.91 -8.12
CA GLU A 310 41.29 40.17 -9.29
C GLU A 310 40.70 41.23 -10.24
N LYS A 311 39.35 41.29 -10.34
CA LYS A 311 38.63 42.28 -11.17
C LYS A 311 38.56 43.67 -10.53
N ARG A 312 38.36 43.77 -9.21
CA ARG A 312 38.16 45.04 -8.49
C ARG A 312 39.45 45.82 -8.19
N GLY A 313 40.61 45.24 -8.50
CA GLY A 313 41.90 45.85 -8.21
C GLY A 313 42.34 45.58 -6.77
N TYR A 314 43.66 45.41 -6.58
CA TYR A 314 44.26 45.01 -5.31
C TYR A 314 44.01 46.05 -4.19
N ASN A 315 43.21 45.70 -3.18
CA ASN A 315 43.03 46.53 -1.98
C ASN A 315 43.92 46.04 -0.82
N PRO A 316 45.01 46.76 -0.48
CA PRO A 316 45.95 46.33 0.55
C PRO A 316 45.35 46.26 1.96
N GLY A 317 44.23 46.94 2.24
CA GLY A 317 43.55 46.92 3.55
C GLY A 317 42.90 45.58 3.91
N ASN A 318 42.68 44.70 2.93
CA ASN A 318 42.02 43.41 3.13
C ASN A 318 43.00 42.29 3.53
N TYR A 319 44.31 42.54 3.58
CA TYR A 319 45.32 41.50 3.81
C TYR A 319 46.10 41.72 5.13
N VAL A 320 46.28 40.65 5.90
CA VAL A 320 47.19 40.61 7.06
C VAL A 320 48.41 39.77 6.71
N ASN A 321 49.60 40.31 6.96
CA ASN A 321 50.85 39.59 6.72
C ASN A 321 51.13 38.62 7.89
N MET A 322 51.43 37.36 7.58
CA MET A 322 51.85 36.34 8.53
C MET A 322 53.06 35.59 7.94
N GLY A 323 54.27 36.15 8.14
CA GLY A 323 55.52 35.56 7.65
C GLY A 323 55.60 35.47 6.10
N PRO A 324 55.84 34.27 5.51
CA PRO A 324 55.85 34.06 4.06
C PRO A 324 54.45 34.04 3.43
N LEU A 325 53.40 33.99 4.25
CA LEU A 325 51.99 33.93 3.85
C LEU A 325 51.26 35.25 4.16
N ARG A 326 50.15 35.48 3.48
CA ARG A 326 49.21 36.58 3.74
C ARG A 326 47.79 36.03 3.85
N PHE A 327 47.07 36.47 4.88
CA PHE A 327 45.68 36.12 5.12
C PHE A 327 44.76 37.19 4.54
N ASN A 328 43.82 36.81 3.68
CA ASN A 328 42.80 37.72 3.16
C ASN A 328 41.61 37.77 4.15
N LYS A 329 41.45 38.87 4.88
CA LYS A 329 40.37 39.08 5.86
C LYS A 329 38.97 39.06 5.23
N ALA A 330 38.83 39.57 4.01
CA ALA A 330 37.54 39.64 3.32
C ALA A 330 37.06 38.23 2.90
N ILE A 331 37.99 37.40 2.44
CA ILE A 331 37.72 36.01 2.05
C ILE A 331 37.60 35.11 3.27
N GLY A 332 38.58 35.17 4.18
CA GLY A 332 38.69 34.26 5.32
C GLY A 332 37.50 34.31 6.28
N LYS A 333 36.93 35.50 6.55
CA LYS A 333 35.76 35.61 7.43
C LYS A 333 34.50 34.93 6.87
N LYS A 334 34.32 34.92 5.54
CA LYS A 334 33.16 34.27 4.91
C LYS A 334 33.42 32.81 4.60
N ALA A 335 34.64 32.47 4.18
CA ALA A 335 35.05 31.10 3.91
C ALA A 335 35.01 30.23 5.18
N ILE A 336 35.41 30.75 6.35
CA ILE A 336 35.36 29.98 7.61
C ILE A 336 33.91 29.63 8.01
N VAL A 337 32.98 30.58 7.84
CA VAL A 337 31.55 30.36 8.12
C VAL A 337 30.99 29.32 7.15
N LEU A 338 31.30 29.43 5.86
CA LEU A 338 30.82 28.49 4.85
C LEU A 338 31.39 27.07 5.06
N SER A 339 32.68 26.95 5.38
CA SER A 339 33.32 25.67 5.71
C SER A 339 32.76 25.05 6.99
N PHE A 340 32.47 25.85 8.02
CA PHE A 340 31.88 25.37 9.26
C PHE A 340 30.42 24.90 9.07
N VAL A 341 29.61 25.71 8.38
CA VAL A 341 28.22 25.33 8.01
C VAL A 341 28.22 24.09 7.11
N GLY A 342 29.14 24.02 6.15
CA GLY A 342 29.32 22.86 5.30
C GLY A 342 29.69 21.60 6.08
N PHE A 343 30.65 21.71 7.01
CA PHE A 343 31.02 20.62 7.90
C PHE A 343 29.82 20.11 8.73
N LEU A 344 29.08 21.03 9.34
CA LEU A 344 27.91 20.68 10.16
C LEU A 344 26.81 20.02 9.32
N ALA A 345 26.63 20.46 8.07
CA ALA A 345 25.70 19.83 7.13
C ALA A 345 26.13 18.40 6.76
N VAL A 346 27.43 18.17 6.47
CA VAL A 346 27.94 16.81 6.19
C VAL A 346 27.75 15.90 7.41
N MET A 347 28.10 16.38 8.60
CA MET A 347 27.95 15.60 9.84
C MET A 347 26.46 15.26 10.10
N LEU A 348 25.56 16.23 9.97
CA LEU A 348 24.13 16.02 10.18
C LEU A 348 23.56 15.02 9.18
N VAL A 349 23.88 15.15 7.89
CA VAL A 349 23.33 14.21 6.90
C VAL A 349 23.97 12.83 7.02
N THR A 350 25.25 12.75 7.40
CA THR A 350 25.89 11.45 7.68
C THR A 350 25.19 10.74 8.82
N PHE A 351 24.95 11.43 9.93
CA PHE A 351 24.23 10.89 11.08
C PHE A 351 22.80 10.47 10.71
N TYR A 352 22.11 11.29 9.92
CA TYR A 352 20.77 10.99 9.40
C TYR A 352 20.75 9.74 8.51
N MET A 353 21.68 9.63 7.56
CA MET A 353 21.76 8.48 6.65
C MET A 353 22.12 7.18 7.38
N GLN A 354 23.03 7.23 8.36
CA GLN A 354 23.33 6.08 9.21
C GLN A 354 22.13 5.67 10.05
N THR A 355 21.37 6.65 10.53
CA THR A 355 20.14 6.40 11.29
C THR A 355 19.08 5.74 10.44
N LEU A 356 18.82 6.28 9.25
CA LEU A 356 17.88 5.70 8.29
C LEU A 356 18.24 4.25 7.97
N PHE A 357 19.53 4.00 7.74
CA PHE A 357 20.04 2.68 7.38
C PHE A 357 19.83 1.65 8.49
N SER A 358 20.31 1.96 9.69
CA SER A 358 20.25 1.00 10.80
C SER A 358 18.81 0.76 11.24
N LEU A 359 17.93 1.77 11.21
CA LEU A 359 16.50 1.54 11.45
C LEU A 359 15.85 0.72 10.34
N SER A 360 16.21 0.93 9.08
CA SER A 360 15.64 0.16 7.98
C SER A 360 16.08 -1.30 8.01
N ALA A 361 17.37 -1.55 8.26
CA ALA A 361 17.90 -2.90 8.37
C ALA A 361 17.23 -3.63 9.54
N GLU A 362 17.07 -2.95 10.67
CA GLU A 362 16.35 -3.52 11.81
C GLU A 362 14.88 -3.75 11.54
N SER A 363 14.19 -2.83 10.88
CA SER A 363 12.79 -3.01 10.52
C SER A 363 12.57 -4.20 9.59
N VAL A 364 13.44 -4.38 8.59
CA VAL A 364 13.38 -5.52 7.69
C VAL A 364 13.63 -6.83 8.45
N SER A 365 14.73 -6.90 9.22
CA SER A 365 15.07 -8.04 10.07
C SER A 365 13.97 -8.39 11.08
N SER A 366 13.44 -7.39 11.78
CA SER A 366 12.38 -7.54 12.78
C SER A 366 11.07 -8.01 12.14
N ASN A 367 10.71 -7.53 10.96
CA ASN A 367 9.53 -7.99 10.21
C ASN A 367 9.68 -9.42 9.70
N GLU A 368 10.85 -9.81 9.19
CA GLU A 368 11.12 -11.18 8.76
C GLU A 368 11.03 -12.16 9.94
N ARG A 369 11.67 -11.81 11.07
CA ARG A 369 11.59 -12.62 12.28
C ARG A 369 10.19 -12.69 12.86
N ALA A 370 9.43 -11.61 12.81
CA ALA A 370 8.01 -11.63 13.15
C ALA A 370 7.24 -12.65 12.28
N ALA A 371 7.49 -12.66 10.97
CA ALA A 371 6.86 -13.62 10.06
C ALA A 371 7.34 -15.07 10.29
N ASP A 372 8.58 -15.28 10.72
CA ASP A 372 9.08 -16.61 11.09
C ASP A 372 8.43 -17.13 12.37
N ILE A 373 8.25 -16.27 13.38
CA ILE A 373 7.53 -16.61 14.62
C ILE A 373 6.06 -16.89 14.29
N GLU A 374 5.41 -16.08 13.44
CA GLU A 374 4.05 -16.31 12.98
C GLU A 374 3.91 -17.70 12.33
N ARG A 375 4.79 -18.04 11.38
CA ARG A 375 4.82 -19.37 10.76
C ARG A 375 5.08 -20.49 11.76
N THR A 376 5.93 -20.26 12.75
CA THR A 376 6.22 -21.24 13.80
C THR A 376 4.99 -21.48 14.66
N ILE A 377 4.31 -20.42 15.12
CA ILE A 377 3.05 -20.51 15.87
C ILE A 377 2.01 -21.30 15.06
N ASP A 378 1.81 -20.95 13.79
CA ASP A 378 0.84 -21.61 12.92
C ASP A 378 1.17 -23.10 12.73
N ARG A 379 2.45 -23.43 12.53
CA ARG A 379 2.92 -24.81 12.37
C ARG A 379 2.73 -25.61 13.65
N THR A 380 3.11 -25.07 14.81
CA THR A 380 2.97 -25.75 16.10
C THR A 380 1.50 -25.96 16.47
N ASN A 381 0.64 -24.97 16.20
CA ASN A 381 -0.81 -25.12 16.35
C ASN A 381 -1.37 -26.24 15.46
N ALA A 382 -1.00 -26.26 14.18
CA ALA A 382 -1.44 -27.31 13.26
C ALA A 382 -0.94 -28.71 13.68
N GLN A 383 0.29 -28.80 14.20
CA GLN A 383 0.82 -30.05 14.75
C GLN A 383 0.05 -30.49 16.00
N ALA A 384 -0.33 -29.55 16.87
CA ALA A 384 -1.14 -29.84 18.05
C ALA A 384 -2.53 -30.39 17.68
N ASP A 385 -3.18 -29.80 16.68
CA ASP A 385 -4.48 -30.25 16.19
C ASP A 385 -4.40 -31.67 15.62
N VAL A 386 -3.40 -31.95 14.78
CA VAL A 386 -3.18 -33.29 14.20
C VAL A 386 -2.88 -34.31 15.30
N LEU A 387 -2.01 -33.99 16.25
CA LEU A 387 -1.67 -34.90 17.34
C LEU A 387 -2.88 -35.15 18.25
N THR A 388 -3.68 -34.12 18.52
CA THR A 388 -4.93 -34.25 19.29
C THR A 388 -5.87 -35.26 18.62
N GLU A 389 -6.07 -35.14 17.31
CA GLU A 389 -6.93 -36.06 16.55
C GLU A 389 -6.38 -37.49 16.54
N GLN A 390 -5.08 -37.67 16.34
CA GLN A 390 -4.43 -38.98 16.42
C GLN A 390 -4.59 -39.62 17.82
N TYR A 391 -4.46 -38.82 18.89
CA TYR A 391 -4.67 -39.26 20.26
C TYR A 391 -6.14 -39.67 20.49
N ASN A 392 -7.08 -38.87 19.98
CA ASN A 392 -8.52 -39.13 20.04
C ASN A 392 -8.88 -40.47 19.38
N GLU A 393 -8.47 -40.68 18.11
CA GLU A 393 -8.69 -41.95 17.39
C GLU A 393 -8.06 -43.13 18.11
N ARG A 394 -6.79 -42.99 18.55
CA ARG A 394 -6.05 -44.06 19.23
C ARG A 394 -6.78 -44.55 20.47
N TYR A 395 -7.21 -43.62 21.31
CA TYR A 395 -7.84 -43.97 22.57
C TYR A 395 -9.29 -44.40 22.42
N LEU A 396 -9.98 -43.90 21.40
CA LEU A 396 -11.28 -44.43 20.99
C LEU A 396 -11.18 -45.90 20.61
N SER A 397 -10.20 -46.31 19.79
CA SER A 397 -10.01 -47.72 19.43
C SER A 397 -9.76 -48.63 20.65
N LYS A 398 -9.05 -48.12 21.67
CA LYS A 398 -8.91 -48.83 22.96
C LYS A 398 -10.24 -48.96 23.70
N ALA A 399 -11.08 -47.93 23.67
CA ALA A 399 -12.40 -47.95 24.29
C ALA A 399 -13.34 -48.95 23.61
N GLU A 400 -13.31 -49.00 22.28
CA GLU A 400 -14.05 -49.96 21.48
C GLU A 400 -13.60 -51.38 21.76
N THR A 401 -12.28 -51.60 21.91
CA THR A 401 -11.73 -52.92 22.28
C THR A 401 -12.16 -53.33 23.69
N ALA A 402 -12.18 -52.40 24.66
CA ALA A 402 -12.71 -52.65 25.99
C ALA A 402 -14.20 -52.99 25.96
N ALA A 403 -14.99 -52.24 25.20
CA ALA A 403 -16.42 -52.46 25.02
C ALA A 403 -16.67 -53.85 24.43
N TYR A 404 -15.98 -54.17 23.34
CA TYR A 404 -16.04 -55.46 22.65
C TYR A 404 -15.76 -56.65 23.60
N ALA A 405 -14.75 -56.53 24.46
CA ALA A 405 -14.40 -57.57 25.44
C ALA A 405 -15.50 -57.73 26.51
N LEU A 406 -16.00 -56.61 27.05
CA LEU A 406 -17.01 -56.58 28.11
C LEU A 406 -18.40 -57.04 27.63
N GLU A 407 -18.76 -56.79 26.37
CA GLU A 407 -20.00 -57.25 25.74
C GLU A 407 -20.03 -58.77 25.58
N ARG A 408 -18.89 -59.38 25.21
CA ARG A 408 -18.79 -60.83 24.98
C ARG A 408 -18.60 -61.62 26.26
N ASN A 409 -17.96 -61.04 27.27
CA ASN A 409 -17.80 -61.67 28.58
C ASN A 409 -18.13 -60.69 29.72
N SER A 410 -19.38 -60.73 30.16
CA SER A 410 -19.83 -59.88 31.28
C SER A 410 -19.18 -60.22 32.62
N ALA A 411 -18.51 -61.38 32.76
CA ALA A 411 -17.81 -61.73 34.00
C ALA A 411 -16.58 -60.83 34.25
N LEU A 412 -16.04 -60.21 33.19
CA LEU A 412 -14.92 -59.28 33.26
C LEU A 412 -15.26 -57.96 33.97
N LYS A 413 -16.54 -57.70 34.29
CA LYS A 413 -17.00 -56.52 35.03
C LYS A 413 -16.66 -56.62 36.53
N ASN A 414 -15.40 -56.93 36.87
CA ASN A 414 -14.87 -56.96 38.23
C ASN A 414 -13.49 -56.29 38.29
N ARG A 415 -13.02 -55.96 39.49
CA ARG A 415 -11.81 -55.14 39.67
C ARG A 415 -10.54 -55.77 39.09
N ASP A 416 -10.32 -57.07 39.29
CA ASP A 416 -9.07 -57.74 38.93
C ASP A 416 -8.99 -57.95 37.41
N ASP A 417 -10.10 -58.33 36.78
CA ASP A 417 -10.19 -58.47 35.32
C ASP A 417 -10.16 -57.11 34.61
N LEU A 418 -10.79 -56.08 35.18
CA LEU A 418 -10.68 -54.71 34.64
C LEU A 418 -9.26 -54.15 34.78
N GLN A 419 -8.52 -54.51 35.85
CA GLN A 419 -7.10 -54.14 35.95
C GLN A 419 -6.30 -54.83 34.85
N SER A 420 -6.53 -56.12 34.63
CA SER A 420 -5.82 -56.89 33.60
C SER A 420 -6.14 -56.40 32.18
N LEU A 421 -7.40 -56.01 31.92
CA LEU A 421 -7.81 -55.39 30.67
C LEU A 421 -7.22 -53.99 30.51
N ALA A 422 -7.16 -53.19 31.58
CA ALA A 422 -6.54 -51.87 31.56
C ALA A 422 -5.04 -51.97 31.28
N ASP A 423 -4.35 -52.96 31.87
CA ASP A 423 -2.93 -53.23 31.62
C ASP A 423 -2.68 -53.63 30.15
N ALA A 424 -3.51 -54.52 29.58
CA ALA A 424 -3.41 -54.94 28.18
C ALA A 424 -3.69 -53.79 27.17
N LEU A 425 -4.66 -52.94 27.51
CA LEU A 425 -4.96 -51.73 26.75
C LEU A 425 -3.98 -50.60 27.03
N GLN A 426 -3.06 -50.74 28.00
CA GLN A 426 -2.16 -49.68 28.47
C GLN A 426 -2.94 -48.39 28.77
N VAL A 427 -3.98 -48.49 29.60
CA VAL A 427 -4.78 -47.36 30.11
C VAL A 427 -4.80 -47.40 31.64
N GLU A 428 -4.99 -46.25 32.28
CA GLU A 428 -4.89 -46.16 33.74
C GLU A 428 -6.14 -46.74 34.42
N HIS A 429 -7.32 -46.29 33.99
CA HIS A 429 -8.58 -46.69 34.60
C HIS A 429 -9.68 -46.97 33.58
N LEU A 430 -10.47 -48.01 33.88
CA LEU A 430 -11.71 -48.37 33.21
C LEU A 430 -12.88 -48.20 34.17
N TYR A 431 -13.97 -47.63 33.67
CA TYR A 431 -15.21 -47.36 34.39
C TYR A 431 -16.37 -47.96 33.61
N VAL A 432 -17.16 -48.82 34.23
CA VAL A 432 -18.30 -49.47 33.58
C VAL A 432 -19.59 -48.96 34.20
N PHE A 433 -20.38 -48.24 33.40
CA PHE A 433 -21.67 -47.68 33.80
C PHE A 433 -22.82 -48.52 33.28
N ASN A 434 -23.91 -48.58 34.05
CA ASN A 434 -25.16 -49.19 33.60
C ASN A 434 -26.04 -48.19 32.82
N SER A 435 -27.19 -48.66 32.33
CA SER A 435 -28.18 -47.86 31.60
C SER A 435 -28.79 -46.69 32.40
N GLU A 436 -28.62 -46.67 33.73
CA GLU A 436 -29.07 -45.58 34.61
C GLU A 436 -27.97 -44.52 34.87
N GLY A 437 -26.77 -44.70 34.31
CA GLY A 437 -25.63 -43.80 34.52
C GLY A 437 -24.92 -44.00 35.86
N VAL A 438 -25.10 -45.15 36.51
CA VAL A 438 -24.45 -45.51 37.78
C VAL A 438 -23.22 -46.37 37.50
N LEU A 439 -22.08 -46.03 38.11
CA LEU A 439 -20.86 -46.82 38.03
C LEU A 439 -21.05 -48.18 38.71
N THR A 440 -20.79 -49.27 37.99
CA THR A 440 -21.00 -50.65 38.45
C THR A 440 -19.71 -51.43 38.67
N ALA A 441 -18.66 -51.15 37.90
CA ALA A 441 -17.35 -51.78 38.05
C ALA A 441 -16.23 -50.83 37.62
N THR A 442 -15.09 -50.87 38.31
CA THR A 442 -13.89 -50.10 37.97
C THR A 442 -12.63 -50.68 38.62
N ASN A 443 -11.47 -50.48 38.01
CA ASN A 443 -10.15 -50.68 38.62
C ASN A 443 -9.62 -49.42 39.36
N SER A 444 -10.27 -48.27 39.19
CA SER A 444 -9.95 -47.02 39.88
C SER A 444 -10.20 -47.09 41.40
N PRO A 445 -9.51 -46.29 42.23
CA PRO A 445 -9.91 -46.08 43.64
C PRO A 445 -11.31 -45.42 43.78
N TYR A 446 -11.80 -44.74 42.74
CA TYR A 446 -13.10 -44.05 42.75
C TYR A 446 -14.23 -44.97 42.28
N SER A 447 -14.91 -45.63 43.22
CA SER A 447 -15.91 -46.70 42.93
C SER A 447 -17.37 -46.32 43.17
N ASN A 448 -17.65 -45.13 43.72
CA ASN A 448 -19.00 -44.64 44.00
C ASN A 448 -19.28 -43.36 43.22
N PHE A 449 -19.71 -43.51 41.96
CA PHE A 449 -19.95 -42.38 41.06
C PHE A 449 -21.24 -42.56 40.25
N THR A 450 -21.90 -41.45 39.91
CA THR A 450 -23.10 -41.41 39.08
C THR A 450 -23.04 -40.14 38.25
N LEU A 451 -23.37 -40.24 36.96
CA LEU A 451 -23.29 -39.10 36.05
C LEU A 451 -24.17 -37.93 36.50
N SER A 452 -23.61 -36.72 36.49
CA SER A 452 -24.29 -35.48 36.86
C SER A 452 -25.41 -35.13 35.88
N GLU A 453 -26.44 -34.41 36.35
CA GLU A 453 -27.49 -33.81 35.51
C GLU A 453 -27.24 -32.32 35.22
N ASP A 454 -26.18 -31.74 35.78
CA ASP A 454 -25.80 -30.34 35.59
C ASP A 454 -24.99 -30.20 34.28
N PRO A 455 -25.43 -29.39 33.28
CA PRO A 455 -24.69 -29.18 32.05
C PRO A 455 -23.29 -28.59 32.22
N GLU A 456 -22.99 -27.98 33.37
CA GLU A 456 -21.67 -27.41 33.68
C GLU A 456 -20.69 -28.45 34.28
N ASP A 457 -21.15 -29.66 34.59
CA ASP A 457 -20.34 -30.74 35.16
C ASP A 457 -19.64 -31.58 34.07
N GLN A 458 -18.37 -31.91 34.29
CA GLN A 458 -17.54 -32.66 33.32
C GLN A 458 -18.15 -34.01 32.91
N SER A 459 -18.94 -34.65 33.77
CA SER A 459 -19.54 -35.96 33.51
C SER A 459 -20.85 -35.90 32.72
N TYR A 460 -21.44 -34.71 32.55
CA TYR A 460 -22.75 -34.55 31.90
C TYR A 460 -22.75 -35.03 30.44
N GLU A 461 -21.68 -34.76 29.71
CA GLU A 461 -21.55 -35.10 28.28
C GLU A 461 -21.74 -36.61 28.02
N PHE A 462 -21.20 -37.46 28.91
CA PHE A 462 -21.28 -38.92 28.81
C PHE A 462 -22.71 -39.48 28.91
N ARG A 463 -23.70 -38.68 29.34
CA ARG A 463 -25.11 -39.11 29.32
C ARG A 463 -25.65 -39.33 27.91
N ALA A 464 -25.06 -38.71 26.89
CA ALA A 464 -25.48 -38.92 25.51
C ALA A 464 -25.21 -40.37 25.05
N LEU A 465 -24.23 -41.09 25.66
CA LEU A 465 -24.01 -42.52 25.43
C LEU A 465 -25.22 -43.38 25.87
N LEU A 466 -25.83 -43.02 27.01
CA LEU A 466 -27.06 -43.68 27.49
C LEU A 466 -28.27 -43.47 26.57
N GLN A 467 -28.18 -42.48 25.66
CA GLN A 467 -29.22 -42.19 24.67
C GLN A 467 -28.93 -42.83 23.30
N GLY A 468 -27.88 -43.64 23.20
CA GLY A 468 -27.52 -44.38 21.99
C GLY A 468 -26.51 -43.69 21.07
N VAL A 469 -25.80 -42.65 21.55
CA VAL A 469 -24.57 -42.19 20.89
C VAL A 469 -23.51 -43.31 20.99
N GLU A 470 -22.77 -43.59 19.92
CA GLU A 470 -21.84 -44.74 19.90
C GLU A 470 -20.64 -44.52 20.81
N TYR A 471 -20.02 -43.34 20.73
CA TYR A 471 -18.88 -42.97 21.54
C TYR A 471 -18.83 -41.46 21.78
N ILE A 472 -18.09 -41.06 22.81
CA ILE A 472 -17.78 -39.67 23.15
C ILE A 472 -16.30 -39.60 23.47
N VAL A 473 -15.61 -38.68 22.80
CA VAL A 473 -14.23 -38.31 23.12
C VAL A 473 -14.28 -36.92 23.72
N GLN A 474 -14.05 -36.82 25.02
CA GLN A 474 -13.99 -35.52 25.70
C GLN A 474 -12.64 -34.86 25.40
N GLU A 475 -12.63 -33.53 25.28
CA GLU A 475 -11.38 -32.77 25.19
C GLU A 475 -10.56 -32.95 26.48
N PRO A 476 -9.22 -33.04 26.39
CA PRO A 476 -8.37 -33.11 27.58
C PRO A 476 -8.61 -31.90 28.49
N MET A 477 -8.96 -32.16 29.75
CA MET A 477 -9.24 -31.09 30.72
C MET A 477 -8.71 -31.44 32.12
N PRO A 478 -8.45 -30.43 32.97
CA PRO A 478 -8.03 -30.69 34.34
C PRO A 478 -9.14 -31.43 35.11
N GLU A 479 -8.81 -32.56 35.70
CA GLU A 479 -9.73 -33.30 36.55
C GLU A 479 -10.05 -32.47 37.81
N GLU A 480 -11.33 -32.34 38.17
CA GLU A 480 -11.77 -31.52 39.31
C GLU A 480 -11.11 -31.90 40.66
N VAL A 481 -10.68 -33.15 40.81
CA VAL A 481 -10.14 -33.68 42.07
C VAL A 481 -8.62 -33.52 42.17
N SER A 482 -7.89 -33.90 41.13
CA SER A 482 -6.42 -33.90 41.13
C SER A 482 -5.81 -32.64 40.53
N GLY A 483 -6.55 -31.94 39.66
CA GLY A 483 -6.05 -30.85 38.83
C GLY A 483 -5.13 -31.31 37.68
N GLU A 484 -4.90 -32.62 37.54
CA GLU A 484 -4.10 -33.17 36.44
C GLU A 484 -4.91 -33.18 35.14
N LEU A 485 -4.26 -32.92 34.01
CA LEU A 485 -4.89 -33.00 32.71
C LEU A 485 -5.28 -34.46 32.43
N ARG A 486 -6.58 -34.73 32.31
CA ARG A 486 -7.11 -36.05 31.99
C ARG A 486 -8.01 -35.96 30.77
N GLN A 487 -8.00 -37.04 30.00
CA GLN A 487 -8.94 -37.23 28.91
C GLN A 487 -9.82 -38.44 29.22
N TYR A 488 -11.12 -38.28 29.00
CA TYR A 488 -12.10 -39.32 29.19
C TYR A 488 -12.76 -39.68 27.86
N ILE A 489 -12.83 -40.96 27.57
CA ILE A 489 -13.47 -41.47 26.35
C ILE A 489 -14.43 -42.56 26.73
N GLY A 490 -15.65 -42.48 26.23
CA GLY A 490 -16.71 -43.43 26.53
C GLY A 490 -17.22 -44.09 25.27
N VAL A 491 -17.48 -45.39 25.33
CA VAL A 491 -18.08 -46.19 24.26
C VAL A 491 -19.27 -46.97 24.82
N THR A 492 -20.39 -46.89 24.11
CA THR A 492 -21.64 -47.54 24.49
C THR A 492 -21.47 -49.06 24.47
N LEU A 493 -21.92 -49.71 25.56
CA LEU A 493 -22.00 -51.17 25.64
C LEU A 493 -23.35 -51.61 25.09
N ARG A 494 -23.38 -52.68 24.31
CA ARG A 494 -24.59 -53.24 23.72
C ARG A 494 -24.93 -54.60 24.33
N ASP A 495 -26.22 -54.85 24.47
CA ASP A 495 -26.73 -56.15 24.88
C ASP A 495 -26.77 -57.15 23.70
N SER A 496 -27.21 -58.38 23.98
CA SER A 496 -27.36 -59.44 22.96
C SER A 496 -28.33 -59.13 21.81
N GLN A 497 -29.15 -58.08 21.94
CA GLN A 497 -30.08 -57.60 20.91
C GLN A 497 -29.54 -56.38 20.15
N GLY A 498 -28.38 -55.85 20.55
CA GLY A 498 -27.72 -54.68 19.96
C GLY A 498 -28.18 -53.34 20.55
N GLU A 499 -29.02 -53.36 21.59
CA GLU A 499 -29.52 -52.16 22.27
C GLU A 499 -28.51 -51.66 23.31
N ALA A 500 -28.48 -50.36 23.55
CA ALA A 500 -27.56 -49.74 24.52
C ALA A 500 -27.87 -50.21 25.95
N ASP A 501 -26.87 -50.76 26.65
CA ASP A 501 -26.94 -51.30 28.02
C ASP A 501 -25.81 -50.71 28.89
N GLY A 502 -25.75 -49.37 28.91
CA GLY A 502 -24.70 -48.62 29.58
C GLY A 502 -23.49 -48.35 28.68
N PHE A 503 -22.34 -48.06 29.27
CA PHE A 503 -21.12 -47.74 28.53
C PHE A 503 -19.87 -48.07 29.35
N VAL A 504 -18.76 -48.25 28.66
CA VAL A 504 -17.42 -48.27 29.26
C VAL A 504 -16.75 -46.93 28.99
N GLN A 505 -16.13 -46.37 30.01
CA GLN A 505 -15.33 -45.16 29.92
C GLN A 505 -13.91 -45.47 30.35
N LEU A 506 -12.96 -44.89 29.64
CA LEU A 506 -11.56 -44.92 30.00
C LEU A 506 -11.06 -43.54 30.38
N SER A 507 -10.15 -43.55 31.36
CA SER A 507 -9.41 -42.37 31.78
C SER A 507 -7.95 -42.57 31.43
N MET A 508 -7.35 -41.54 30.87
CA MET A 508 -5.92 -41.48 30.66
C MET A 508 -5.36 -40.09 30.90
N ARG A 509 -4.08 -40.06 31.27
CA ARG A 509 -3.27 -38.86 31.22
C ARG A 509 -2.58 -38.77 29.85
N PRO A 510 -2.91 -37.79 29.01
CA PRO A 510 -2.29 -37.68 27.70
C PRO A 510 -0.96 -36.91 27.82
N GLU A 511 0.03 -37.46 28.53
CA GLU A 511 1.29 -36.76 28.90
C GLU A 511 2.01 -36.07 27.73
N ARG A 512 2.03 -36.70 26.53
CA ARG A 512 2.66 -36.10 25.35
C ARG A 512 1.83 -34.95 24.77
N LEU A 513 0.51 -35.10 24.77
CA LEU A 513 -0.39 -34.02 24.37
C LEU A 513 -0.35 -32.88 25.40
N GLU A 514 -0.23 -33.19 26.70
CA GLU A 514 0.00 -32.20 27.77
C GLU A 514 1.29 -31.41 27.52
N THR A 515 2.39 -32.12 27.19
CA THR A 515 3.67 -31.49 26.87
C THR A 515 3.60 -30.65 25.59
N LEU A 516 2.96 -31.14 24.53
CA LEU A 516 2.84 -30.42 23.27
C LEU A 516 1.87 -29.23 23.38
N LEU A 517 0.72 -29.40 24.03
CA LEU A 517 -0.19 -28.28 24.32
C LEU A 517 0.48 -27.22 25.20
N SER A 518 1.44 -27.61 26.06
CA SER A 518 2.26 -26.65 26.81
C SER A 518 3.29 -25.93 25.94
N SER A 519 3.84 -26.60 24.91
CA SER A 519 4.79 -25.97 23.96
C SER A 519 4.10 -25.05 22.95
N VAL A 520 2.80 -25.22 22.73
CA VAL A 520 1.96 -24.32 21.91
C VAL A 520 1.64 -23.01 22.64
N GLN A 521 1.78 -22.96 23.97
CA GLN A 521 1.50 -21.74 24.74
C GLN A 521 2.44 -20.61 24.32
N ILE A 522 1.87 -19.40 24.19
CA ILE A 522 2.58 -18.25 23.63
C ILE A 522 3.81 -17.87 24.46
N ASP A 523 3.81 -18.10 25.77
CA ASP A 523 4.96 -17.89 26.63
C ASP A 523 6.10 -18.86 26.29
N THR A 524 5.81 -20.15 26.12
CA THR A 524 6.81 -21.15 25.73
C THR A 524 7.42 -20.84 24.35
N ILE A 525 6.59 -20.46 23.37
CA ILE A 525 7.05 -20.12 22.02
C ILE A 525 7.95 -18.89 22.04
N LEU A 526 7.60 -17.87 22.83
CA LEU A 526 8.33 -16.60 22.84
C LEU A 526 9.56 -16.59 23.76
N ASP A 527 9.64 -17.47 24.77
CA ASP A 527 10.77 -17.56 25.69
C ASP A 527 12.09 -17.95 25.02
N GLY A 528 12.00 -18.72 23.92
CA GLY A 528 13.14 -19.07 23.08
C GLY A 528 13.61 -17.94 22.14
N VAL A 529 12.81 -16.90 21.92
CA VAL A 529 13.09 -15.89 20.89
C VAL A 529 14.06 -14.83 21.40
N LYS A 530 15.35 -14.99 21.04
CA LYS A 530 16.40 -13.98 21.27
C LYS A 530 16.73 -13.25 19.98
N LEU A 531 16.87 -11.91 20.06
CA LEU A 531 17.06 -11.04 18.90
C LEU A 531 18.26 -10.11 19.14
N GLY A 532 19.38 -10.31 18.42
CA GLY A 532 20.59 -9.50 18.62
C GLY A 532 21.14 -9.57 20.05
N GLN A 533 21.77 -8.49 20.52
CA GLN A 533 22.39 -8.40 21.86
C GLN A 533 21.44 -7.94 22.98
N GLY A 534 20.15 -8.28 22.93
CA GLY A 534 19.20 -7.88 23.99
C GLY A 534 17.77 -7.63 23.54
N GLY A 535 17.44 -7.92 22.27
CA GLY A 535 16.07 -7.99 21.81
C GLY A 535 15.40 -9.31 22.16
N PHE A 536 14.08 -9.26 22.25
CA PHE A 536 13.20 -10.35 22.66
C PHE A 536 11.84 -10.19 22.00
N ALA A 537 11.02 -11.25 22.02
CA ALA A 537 9.63 -11.15 21.64
C ALA A 537 8.72 -11.05 22.87
N PHE A 538 7.58 -10.39 22.74
CA PHE A 538 6.56 -10.30 23.78
C PHE A 538 5.16 -10.29 23.18
N ALA A 539 4.15 -10.68 23.96
CA ALA A 539 2.76 -10.77 23.48
C ALA A 539 1.81 -9.96 24.35
N VAL A 540 0.83 -9.31 23.72
CA VAL A 540 -0.24 -8.56 24.38
C VAL A 540 -1.59 -9.14 23.97
N ASN A 541 -2.44 -9.45 24.95
CA ASN A 541 -3.81 -9.92 24.75
C ASN A 541 -4.66 -8.86 24.02
N LYS A 542 -5.40 -9.27 22.99
CA LYS A 542 -6.35 -8.38 22.29
C LYS A 542 -7.60 -8.06 23.11
N SER A 543 -8.03 -9.00 23.94
CA SER A 543 -9.29 -8.92 24.67
C SER A 543 -9.25 -7.87 25.78
N ASP A 544 -8.13 -7.75 26.49
CA ASP A 544 -7.97 -6.89 27.66
C ASP A 544 -6.73 -5.96 27.63
N GLY A 545 -5.86 -6.08 26.63
CA GLY A 545 -4.67 -5.25 26.47
C GLY A 545 -3.58 -5.49 27.53
N THR A 546 -3.56 -6.68 28.15
CA THR A 546 -2.52 -7.07 29.13
C THR A 546 -1.38 -7.85 28.47
N PHE A 547 -0.18 -7.82 29.05
CA PHE A 547 0.91 -8.67 28.58
C PHE A 547 0.58 -10.14 28.85
N ALA A 548 0.45 -10.93 27.79
CA ALA A 548 0.35 -12.38 27.88
C ALA A 548 1.71 -13.02 28.18
N TYR A 549 2.77 -12.47 27.57
CA TYR A 549 4.16 -12.86 27.83
C TYR A 549 5.07 -11.62 27.74
N TYR A 550 6.05 -11.54 28.64
CA TYR A 550 7.13 -10.56 28.63
C TYR A 550 8.32 -11.15 29.42
N PRO A 551 9.59 -10.95 29.02
CA PRO A 551 10.74 -11.58 29.70
C PRO A 551 10.94 -11.21 31.17
N ASP A 552 10.50 -10.02 31.59
CA ASP A 552 10.35 -9.69 33.01
C ASP A 552 8.96 -10.15 33.48
N GLU A 553 8.94 -11.23 34.28
CA GLU A 553 7.73 -11.82 34.86
C GLU A 553 6.83 -10.81 35.58
N LYS A 554 7.36 -9.68 36.07
CA LYS A 554 6.56 -8.64 36.74
C LYS A 554 5.57 -7.93 35.82
N LEU A 555 5.83 -7.93 34.52
CA LEU A 555 4.99 -7.26 33.53
C LEU A 555 3.90 -8.19 32.98
N VAL A 556 4.03 -9.51 33.16
CA VAL A 556 3.00 -10.48 32.76
C VAL A 556 1.70 -10.22 33.53
N GLY A 557 0.59 -10.10 32.81
CA GLY A 557 -0.72 -9.73 33.33
C GLY A 557 -0.91 -8.23 33.64
N ALA A 558 0.15 -7.40 33.50
CA ALA A 558 0.02 -5.96 33.62
C ALA A 558 -0.57 -5.35 32.34
N SER A 559 -1.27 -4.22 32.48
CA SER A 559 -1.81 -3.47 31.33
C SER A 559 -0.68 -2.87 30.48
N ALA A 560 -0.67 -3.16 29.18
CA ALA A 560 0.35 -2.69 28.25
C ALA A 560 0.36 -1.15 28.15
N THR A 561 -0.82 -0.51 28.17
CA THR A 561 -0.93 0.94 28.14
C THR A 561 -0.45 1.59 29.44
N ALA A 562 -0.66 0.93 30.59
CA ALA A 562 -0.12 1.39 31.86
C ALA A 562 1.41 1.25 31.94
N ALA A 563 1.98 0.28 31.23
CA ALA A 563 3.43 0.06 31.13
C ALA A 563 4.13 0.98 30.11
N GLY A 564 3.38 1.72 29.29
CA GLY A 564 3.92 2.76 28.40
C GLY A 564 3.53 2.67 26.92
N LEU A 565 2.82 1.62 26.48
CA LEU A 565 2.35 1.51 25.10
C LEU A 565 1.18 2.48 24.82
N ASP A 566 1.16 3.08 23.64
CA ASP A 566 0.01 3.86 23.17
C ASP A 566 -1.05 2.93 22.56
N GLU A 567 -2.34 3.26 22.68
CA GLU A 567 -3.42 2.45 22.08
C GLU A 567 -3.25 2.30 20.57
N SER A 568 -2.69 3.29 19.87
CA SER A 568 -2.41 3.23 18.43
C SER A 568 -1.31 2.22 18.06
N GLN A 569 -0.53 1.76 19.04
CA GLN A 569 0.53 0.77 18.86
C GLN A 569 0.02 -0.67 19.04
N LEU A 570 -1.16 -0.87 19.63
CA LEU A 570 -1.81 -2.17 19.85
C LEU A 570 -2.55 -2.67 18.60
N LYS A 571 -1.77 -3.01 17.57
CA LYS A 571 -2.27 -3.51 16.27
C LYS A 571 -1.23 -4.44 15.63
N GLY A 572 -1.66 -5.29 14.71
CA GLY A 572 -0.76 -6.01 13.80
C GLY A 572 -0.11 -5.08 12.77
N GLY A 573 1.10 -5.40 12.33
CA GLY A 573 1.85 -4.65 11.33
C GLY A 573 2.44 -3.34 11.84
N PHE A 574 2.50 -3.13 13.17
CA PHE A 574 3.21 -2.00 13.75
C PHE A 574 4.70 -2.14 13.47
N SER A 575 5.39 -1.06 13.10
CA SER A 575 6.87 -1.05 12.97
C SER A 575 7.41 0.36 13.24
N ASP A 576 7.67 0.66 14.51
CA ASP A 576 8.32 1.90 14.95
C ASP A 576 8.83 1.73 16.39
N PHE A 577 9.30 2.81 16.99
CA PHE A 577 9.64 2.87 18.39
C PHE A 577 8.42 2.79 19.30
N LEU A 578 8.49 1.91 20.29
CA LEU A 578 7.59 1.85 21.44
C LEU A 578 8.39 1.97 22.74
N THR A 579 7.70 2.18 23.86
CA THR A 579 8.33 2.28 25.18
C THR A 579 7.61 1.37 26.16
N VAL A 580 8.36 0.50 26.83
CA VAL A 580 7.85 -0.40 27.88
C VAL A 580 8.70 -0.21 29.12
N ASP A 581 8.07 0.06 30.26
CA ASP A 581 8.72 0.29 31.56
C ASP A 581 9.88 1.31 31.51
N GLY A 582 9.73 2.36 30.71
CA GLY A 582 10.71 3.43 30.56
C GLY A 582 11.92 3.10 29.67
N VAL A 583 11.98 1.90 29.10
CA VAL A 583 12.97 1.51 28.08
C VAL A 583 12.34 1.63 26.70
N ARG A 584 13.09 2.22 25.76
CA ARG A 584 12.63 2.44 24.39
C ARG A 584 13.15 1.34 23.48
N TYR A 585 12.22 0.70 22.78
CA TYR A 585 12.50 -0.38 21.86
C TYR A 585 12.08 0.01 20.46
N TYR A 586 12.82 -0.42 19.45
CA TYR A 586 12.30 -0.48 18.09
C TYR A 586 11.64 -1.84 17.93
N ALA A 587 10.35 -1.87 17.59
CA ALA A 587 9.61 -3.12 17.54
C ALA A 587 8.75 -3.22 16.29
N SER A 588 8.67 -4.42 15.75
CA SER A 588 7.69 -4.78 14.73
C SER A 588 6.66 -5.75 15.31
N SER A 589 5.42 -5.68 14.85
CA SER A 589 4.34 -6.54 15.35
C SER A 589 3.62 -7.29 14.23
N PHE A 590 3.05 -8.41 14.62
CA PHE A 590 2.08 -9.16 13.84
C PHE A 590 0.91 -9.55 14.73
N GLU A 591 -0.15 -10.05 14.11
CA GLU A 591 -1.40 -10.35 14.78
C GLU A 591 -1.70 -11.85 14.65
N THR A 592 -1.83 -12.54 15.77
CA THR A 592 -2.32 -13.93 15.82
C THR A 592 -3.82 -13.93 16.15
N GLY A 593 -4.46 -15.07 16.43
CA GLY A 593 -5.87 -15.09 16.84
C GLY A 593 -6.15 -14.18 18.05
N ASP A 594 -5.43 -14.43 19.14
CA ASP A 594 -5.70 -13.81 20.45
C ASP A 594 -4.71 -12.72 20.88
N TYR A 595 -3.55 -12.62 20.20
CA TYR A 595 -2.45 -11.76 20.63
C TYR A 595 -1.97 -10.79 19.55
N TYR A 596 -1.47 -9.63 20.00
CA TYR A 596 -0.50 -8.84 19.26
C TYR A 596 0.89 -9.25 19.73
N VAL A 597 1.70 -9.81 18.84
CA VAL A 597 3.06 -10.27 19.14
C VAL A 597 4.03 -9.24 18.60
N TYR A 598 4.99 -8.85 19.43
CA TYR A 598 6.01 -7.85 19.12
C TYR A 598 7.39 -8.47 19.18
N VAL A 599 8.21 -8.12 18.20
CA VAL A 599 9.63 -8.44 18.10
C VAL A 599 10.37 -7.14 18.35
N ALA A 600 11.04 -7.01 19.51
CA ALA A 600 11.53 -5.74 20.01
C ALA A 600 13.04 -5.76 20.29
N GLN A 601 13.74 -4.70 19.88
CA GLN A 601 15.17 -4.49 20.17
C GLN A 601 15.43 -3.15 20.89
N PRO A 602 16.30 -3.11 21.92
CA PRO A 602 16.63 -1.88 22.62
C PRO A 602 17.26 -0.78 21.71
N GLU A 603 16.82 0.48 21.87
CA GLU A 603 17.39 1.62 21.15
C GLU A 603 18.92 1.76 21.39
N SER A 604 19.41 1.43 22.58
CA SER A 604 20.83 1.55 22.94
C SER A 604 21.75 0.70 22.05
N GLU A 605 21.30 -0.49 21.66
CA GLU A 605 22.06 -1.38 20.80
C GLU A 605 22.06 -0.87 19.36
N LEU A 606 20.89 -0.48 18.84
CA LEU A 606 20.73 0.15 17.52
C LEU A 606 21.60 1.39 17.31
N MET A 607 21.94 2.10 18.39
CA MET A 607 22.72 3.34 18.34
C MET A 607 24.23 3.12 18.51
N THR A 608 24.69 1.93 18.91
CA THR A 608 26.10 1.67 19.24
C THR A 608 27.00 1.72 18.00
N ASP A 609 26.56 1.14 16.88
CA ASP A 609 27.37 1.03 15.66
C ASP A 609 27.47 2.32 14.83
N ARG A 610 26.63 3.32 15.12
CA ARG A 610 26.56 4.59 14.37
C ARG A 610 27.64 5.57 14.78
N VAL A 611 27.96 5.61 16.07
CA VAL A 611 28.83 6.63 16.68
C VAL A 611 30.25 6.62 16.08
N PRO A 612 30.92 5.46 15.93
CA PRO A 612 32.27 5.42 15.36
C PRO A 612 32.33 5.95 13.92
N LEU A 613 31.36 5.58 13.08
CA LEU A 613 31.32 5.97 11.67
C LEU A 613 31.01 7.47 11.51
N THR A 614 30.06 8.02 12.28
CA THR A 614 29.79 9.47 12.29
C THR A 614 31.02 10.26 12.76
N LEU A 615 31.71 9.80 13.81
CA LEU A 615 32.93 10.46 14.31
C LEU A 615 34.06 10.44 13.29
N ALA A 616 34.30 9.30 12.63
CA ALA A 616 35.33 9.18 11.59
C ALA A 616 35.02 10.07 10.37
N THR A 617 33.76 10.07 9.92
CA THR A 617 33.30 10.94 8.83
C THR A 617 33.43 12.40 9.21
N GLY A 618 33.07 12.75 10.45
CA GLY A 618 33.23 14.08 11.01
C GLY A 618 34.70 14.52 11.03
N ALA A 619 35.60 13.68 11.56
CA ALA A 619 37.03 13.98 11.64
C ALA A 619 37.64 14.23 10.25
N ASN A 620 37.38 13.33 9.29
CA ASN A 620 37.81 13.50 7.91
C ASN A 620 37.20 14.76 7.26
N GLY A 621 35.92 15.02 7.53
CA GLY A 621 35.22 16.21 7.07
C GLY A 621 35.87 17.51 7.56
N ILE A 622 36.19 17.60 8.85
CA ILE A 622 36.90 18.74 9.45
C ILE A 622 38.26 18.94 8.78
N VAL A 623 39.07 17.88 8.67
CA VAL A 623 40.41 17.96 8.08
C VAL A 623 40.33 18.49 6.65
N CYS A 624 39.42 17.95 5.84
CA CYS A 624 39.23 18.40 4.46
C CYS A 624 38.78 19.87 4.39
N GLN A 625 37.83 20.27 5.23
CA GLN A 625 37.36 21.66 5.29
C GLN A 625 38.45 22.64 5.74
N ILE A 626 39.32 22.23 6.67
CA ILE A 626 40.49 23.03 7.09
C ILE A 626 41.46 23.19 5.93
N VAL A 627 41.77 22.13 5.20
CA VAL A 627 42.70 22.18 4.04
C VAL A 627 42.14 23.11 2.95
N ILE A 628 40.86 22.96 2.60
CA ILE A 628 40.18 23.83 1.62
C ILE A 628 40.19 25.29 2.12
N PHE A 629 39.87 25.53 3.40
CA PHE A 629 39.91 26.86 3.99
C PHE A 629 41.31 27.49 3.93
N LEU A 630 42.36 26.75 4.28
CA LEU A 630 43.74 27.25 4.24
C LEU A 630 44.15 27.64 2.82
N LEU A 631 43.77 26.86 1.81
CA LEU A 631 44.05 27.15 0.40
C LEU A 631 43.30 28.38 -0.12
N VAL A 632 42.08 28.60 0.37
CA VAL A 632 41.25 29.75 0.00
C VAL A 632 41.68 31.02 0.72
N ALA A 633 42.02 30.94 2.01
CA ALA A 633 42.27 32.11 2.85
C ALA A 633 43.72 32.64 2.80
N PHE A 634 44.70 31.79 2.46
CA PHE A 634 46.12 32.14 2.48
C PHE A 634 46.75 32.27 1.08
N GLU A 635 47.68 33.22 0.95
CA GLU A 635 48.44 33.46 -0.28
C GLU A 635 49.95 33.62 -0.02
N ILE A 636 50.78 33.19 -0.97
CA ILE A 636 52.24 33.36 -0.91
C ILE A 636 52.61 34.82 -1.22
N ARG A 637 53.45 35.42 -0.37
CA ARG A 637 53.89 36.82 -0.43
C ARG A 637 54.59 37.18 -1.76
N ARG A 638 54.21 38.31 -2.38
CA ARG A 638 54.94 38.90 -3.53
C ARG A 638 56.35 39.36 -3.13
N LYS A 639 57.37 39.05 -3.94
CA LYS A 639 58.56 39.91 -4.08
C LYS A 639 58.18 41.12 -4.94
N ARG A 640 58.60 42.30 -4.50
CA ARG A 640 58.27 43.61 -5.08
C ARG A 640 58.79 43.68 -6.52
N GLY A 641 57.91 43.99 -7.47
CA GLY A 641 58.22 44.23 -8.88
C GLY A 641 57.03 44.91 -9.55
N GLU A 642 57.24 46.18 -9.89
CA GLU A 642 56.44 47.10 -10.71
C GLU A 642 54.91 47.14 -10.51
N VAL A 643 54.49 48.17 -9.78
CA VAL A 643 53.14 48.70 -9.83
C VAL A 643 53.02 49.48 -11.14
N ALA A 644 52.39 48.89 -12.16
CA ALA A 644 51.81 49.68 -13.22
C ALA A 644 50.60 50.41 -12.63
N ALA A 645 50.67 51.73 -12.56
CA ALA A 645 49.52 52.59 -12.33
C ALA A 645 48.50 52.29 -13.44
N VAL A 646 47.35 51.73 -13.07
CA VAL A 646 46.22 51.66 -13.98
C VAL A 646 45.50 52.99 -13.88
N GLN A 647 45.55 53.68 -15.01
CA GLN A 647 44.81 54.86 -15.40
C GLN A 647 43.34 54.75 -14.99
N GLU A 648 42.75 55.82 -14.45
CA GLU A 648 41.30 55.98 -14.35
C GLU A 648 40.70 55.76 -15.75
N VAL A 649 40.10 54.59 -15.96
CA VAL A 649 39.22 54.35 -17.10
C VAL A 649 37.85 54.84 -16.68
N GLY A 650 37.37 55.85 -17.42
CA GLY A 650 36.16 56.60 -17.14
C GLY A 650 34.90 55.74 -17.03
N ASP A 651 33.92 56.34 -16.36
CA ASP A 651 32.52 55.92 -16.20
C ASP A 651 32.06 54.89 -17.24
N GLU A 652 31.87 53.65 -16.79
CA GLU A 652 30.81 52.82 -17.37
C GLU A 652 29.47 53.54 -17.19
N PRO A 653 28.51 53.42 -18.13
CA PRO A 653 27.30 54.21 -18.12
C PRO A 653 26.44 53.84 -16.91
N ASN A 654 26.56 54.65 -15.86
CA ASN A 654 25.69 54.60 -14.71
C ASN A 654 24.25 54.90 -15.20
N ARG A 655 23.39 53.89 -15.21
CA ARG A 655 21.99 53.96 -15.70
C ARG A 655 21.06 54.66 -14.70
N THR A 656 21.52 55.76 -14.11
CA THR A 656 20.74 56.63 -13.24
C THR A 656 20.67 58.02 -13.88
N PHE A 657 19.46 58.49 -14.16
CA PHE A 657 19.24 59.86 -14.63
C PHE A 657 18.85 60.73 -13.43
N GLU A 658 19.50 61.89 -13.27
CA GLU A 658 19.04 62.92 -12.34
C GLU A 658 17.88 63.67 -12.96
N THR A 659 16.67 63.47 -12.43
CA THR A 659 15.51 64.29 -12.76
C THR A 659 15.25 65.28 -11.63
N THR A 660 15.04 66.53 -12.00
CA THR A 660 14.65 67.59 -11.07
C THR A 660 13.14 67.62 -11.01
N MET A 661 12.58 67.35 -9.84
CA MET A 661 11.14 67.46 -9.60
C MET A 661 10.70 68.94 -9.70
N PRO A 662 9.42 69.25 -9.99
CA PRO A 662 8.91 70.62 -10.03
C PRO A 662 9.15 71.44 -8.73
N SER A 663 9.45 70.76 -7.62
CA SER A 663 9.79 71.33 -6.32
C SER A 663 11.28 71.70 -6.14
N GLY A 664 12.11 71.53 -7.16
CA GLY A 664 13.55 71.85 -7.13
C GLY A 664 14.44 70.79 -6.48
N ARG A 665 13.89 69.69 -5.95
CA ARG A 665 14.68 68.56 -5.44
C ARG A 665 15.17 67.68 -6.58
N ARG A 666 16.48 67.41 -6.61
CA ARG A 666 17.12 66.42 -7.49
C ARG A 666 17.06 65.05 -6.84
N ALA A 667 16.50 64.06 -7.53
CA ALA A 667 16.48 62.68 -7.08
C ALA A 667 17.07 61.76 -8.16
N LYS A 668 18.01 60.90 -7.78
CA LYS A 668 18.57 59.86 -8.65
C LYS A 668 17.58 58.70 -8.74
N THR A 669 17.11 58.38 -9.94
CA THR A 669 16.22 57.22 -10.14
C THR A 669 16.64 56.41 -11.36
N GLU A 670 16.55 55.07 -11.24
CA GLU A 670 16.69 54.13 -12.35
C GLU A 670 15.34 53.99 -13.09
N SER A 671 15.38 53.84 -14.42
CA SER A 671 14.20 53.70 -15.28
C SER A 671 13.28 52.54 -14.85
N ALA A 672 11.96 52.76 -14.84
CA ALA A 672 10.98 51.72 -14.51
C ALA A 672 11.04 50.48 -15.44
N ALA A 673 11.55 50.63 -16.66
CA ALA A 673 11.68 49.54 -17.63
C ALA A 673 12.82 48.55 -17.30
N SER A 674 13.85 48.96 -16.54
CA SER A 674 14.93 48.05 -16.14
C SER A 674 14.55 47.12 -14.99
N ARG A 675 13.48 47.44 -14.23
CA ARG A 675 12.97 46.57 -13.14
C ARG A 675 12.23 45.34 -13.63
N TRP A 676 11.69 45.37 -14.84
CA TRP A 676 10.81 44.31 -15.35
C TRP A 676 11.46 43.39 -16.40
N ILE A 677 12.50 43.85 -17.11
CA ILE A 677 13.01 43.16 -18.31
C ILE A 677 14.26 42.28 -18.07
N TYR A 678 14.89 42.26 -16.89
CA TYR A 678 16.00 41.33 -16.63
C TYR A 678 15.82 40.53 -15.34
N ARG A 679 15.01 39.47 -15.40
CA ARG A 679 14.96 38.42 -14.36
C ARG A 679 16.19 37.50 -14.39
N SER A 680 17.06 37.64 -15.38
CA SER A 680 18.34 36.95 -15.47
C SER A 680 19.48 37.96 -15.63
N MET A 681 20.17 38.29 -14.53
CA MET A 681 21.50 38.94 -14.64
C MET A 681 22.41 38.05 -15.50
N ASN A 682 23.14 38.65 -16.44
CA ASN A 682 24.20 37.98 -17.15
C ASN A 682 25.27 37.49 -16.17
N TRP A 683 25.89 36.34 -16.44
CA TRP A 683 26.88 35.71 -15.55
C TRP A 683 28.04 36.66 -15.14
N GLY A 684 28.37 37.61 -16.01
CA GLY A 684 29.37 38.66 -15.79
C GLY A 684 29.06 39.61 -14.63
N ASP A 685 27.76 39.87 -14.40
CA ASP A 685 27.27 40.92 -13.50
C ASP A 685 26.86 40.37 -12.12
N LYS A 686 26.76 39.04 -12.00
CA LYS A 686 26.48 38.37 -10.73
C LYS A 686 27.67 38.49 -9.75
N SER A 687 27.37 38.84 -8.50
CA SER A 687 28.35 38.75 -7.39
C SER A 687 28.82 37.31 -7.17
N ALA A 688 29.95 37.11 -6.48
CA ALA A 688 30.41 35.77 -6.12
C ALA A 688 29.32 34.94 -5.40
N GLU A 689 28.56 35.56 -4.49
CA GLU A 689 27.46 34.91 -3.76
C GLU A 689 26.33 34.46 -4.71
N GLN A 690 25.93 35.32 -5.65
CA GLN A 690 24.89 34.98 -6.65
C GLN A 690 25.36 33.91 -7.64
N ARG A 691 26.65 33.88 -7.99
CA ARG A 691 27.24 32.81 -8.80
C ARG A 691 27.21 31.47 -8.05
N VAL A 692 27.61 31.46 -6.78
CA VAL A 692 27.54 30.26 -5.94
C VAL A 692 26.11 29.77 -5.79
N LEU A 693 25.14 30.65 -5.52
CA LEU A 693 23.72 30.28 -5.46
C LEU A 693 23.20 29.73 -6.80
N THR A 694 23.70 30.23 -7.93
CA THR A 694 23.33 29.70 -9.25
C THR A 694 23.89 28.30 -9.45
N VAL A 695 25.16 28.07 -9.08
CA VAL A 695 25.76 26.73 -9.15
C VAL A 695 25.06 25.76 -8.20
N LEU A 696 24.77 26.18 -6.97
CA LEU A 696 24.05 25.38 -5.99
C LEU A 696 22.68 24.93 -6.52
N LYS A 697 21.92 25.84 -7.17
CA LYS A 697 20.64 25.50 -7.81
C LYS A 697 20.79 24.50 -8.94
N VAL A 698 21.85 24.59 -9.74
CA VAL A 698 22.12 23.63 -10.82
C VAL A 698 22.48 22.27 -10.24
N LEU A 699 23.36 22.21 -9.24
CA LEU A 699 23.73 20.97 -8.55
C LEU A 699 22.52 20.32 -7.87
N MET A 700 21.70 21.10 -7.16
CA MET A 700 20.45 20.61 -6.58
C MET A 700 19.46 20.14 -7.64
N GLY A 701 19.38 20.81 -8.79
CA GLY A 701 18.55 20.37 -9.91
C GLY A 701 19.02 19.04 -10.52
N ILE A 702 20.33 18.89 -10.73
CA ILE A 702 20.93 17.63 -11.21
C ILE A 702 20.67 16.51 -10.19
N PHE A 703 20.86 16.78 -8.90
CA PHE A 703 20.59 15.83 -7.83
C PHE A 703 19.11 15.43 -7.79
N ALA A 704 18.19 16.39 -7.86
CA ALA A 704 16.75 16.09 -7.87
C ALA A 704 16.36 15.25 -9.09
N ILE A 705 16.95 15.50 -10.27
CA ILE A 705 16.74 14.67 -11.47
C ILE A 705 17.30 13.27 -11.26
N ALA A 706 18.49 13.14 -10.67
CA ALA A 706 19.06 11.83 -10.36
C ALA A 706 18.18 11.03 -9.39
N VAL A 707 17.69 11.66 -8.33
CA VAL A 707 16.71 11.06 -7.39
C VAL A 707 15.42 10.68 -8.11
N CYS A 708 14.89 11.55 -8.97
CA CYS A 708 13.68 11.26 -9.74
C CYS A 708 13.85 10.05 -10.66
N VAL A 709 14.99 9.94 -11.36
CA VAL A 709 15.32 8.77 -12.16
C VAL A 709 15.45 7.53 -11.28
N ALA A 710 16.12 7.63 -10.13
CA ALA A 710 16.27 6.51 -9.20
C ALA A 710 14.91 5.99 -8.68
N VAL A 711 13.99 6.89 -8.33
CA VAL A 711 12.64 6.54 -7.85
C VAL A 711 11.76 5.97 -8.98
N ILE A 712 11.79 6.57 -10.18
CA ILE A 712 10.99 6.07 -11.32
C ILE A 712 11.46 4.68 -11.77
N PHE A 713 12.75 4.38 -11.66
CA PHE A 713 13.34 3.10 -12.02
C PHE A 713 13.76 2.30 -10.77
N GLN A 714 13.00 2.42 -9.67
CA GLN A 714 13.37 1.81 -8.38
C GLN A 714 13.73 0.33 -8.51
N ASP A 715 12.92 -0.48 -9.20
CA ASP A 715 13.13 -1.94 -9.36
C ASP A 715 14.43 -2.31 -10.09
N ARG A 716 15.05 -1.35 -10.80
CA ARG A 716 16.35 -1.56 -11.49
C ARG A 716 17.53 -0.91 -10.80
N VAL A 717 17.27 0.11 -9.98
CA VAL A 717 18.30 0.92 -9.33
C VAL A 717 18.55 0.42 -7.91
N PHE A 718 17.50 -0.07 -7.27
CA PHE A 718 17.47 -0.50 -5.89
C PHE A 718 17.10 -2.00 -5.85
N PRO A 719 17.94 -2.86 -5.25
CA PRO A 719 17.54 -4.21 -4.89
C PRO A 719 16.26 -4.19 -4.03
N GLU A 720 15.47 -5.26 -4.09
CA GLU A 720 14.21 -5.38 -3.35
C GLU A 720 14.41 -5.15 -1.84
N ASP A 721 15.54 -5.64 -1.31
CA ASP A 721 15.93 -5.57 0.11
C ASP A 721 16.61 -4.26 0.51
N SER A 722 16.67 -3.28 -0.40
CA SER A 722 17.35 -2.03 -0.10
C SER A 722 16.49 -1.11 0.77
N VAL A 723 17.17 -0.31 1.60
CA VAL A 723 16.55 0.72 2.45
C VAL A 723 15.62 1.67 1.67
N PHE A 724 15.98 2.03 0.43
CA PHE A 724 15.15 2.91 -0.37
C PHE A 724 13.93 2.21 -0.97
N SER A 725 14.04 0.92 -1.29
CA SER A 725 12.89 0.09 -1.66
C SER A 725 11.89 0.03 -0.50
N TYR A 726 12.37 -0.24 0.72
CA TYR A 726 11.55 -0.21 1.94
C TYR A 726 10.91 1.17 2.21
N VAL A 727 11.65 2.27 2.07
CA VAL A 727 11.09 3.61 2.26
C VAL A 727 10.02 3.93 1.20
N LEU A 728 10.20 3.49 -0.04
CA LEU A 728 9.28 3.74 -1.15
C LEU A 728 8.08 2.78 -1.16
N SER A 729 8.19 1.59 -0.56
CA SER A 729 7.08 0.63 -0.44
C SER A 729 5.97 1.17 0.46
N GLY A 730 6.34 1.96 1.47
CA GLY A 730 5.40 2.50 2.46
C GLY A 730 5.03 1.49 3.55
N ASN A 731 5.81 0.41 3.71
CA ASN A 731 5.61 -0.63 4.74
C ASN A 731 6.13 -0.21 6.14
N TRP A 732 6.16 1.09 6.43
CA TRP A 732 6.62 1.68 7.68
C TRP A 732 5.51 2.55 8.28
N GLU A 733 5.51 2.74 9.60
CA GLU A 733 4.45 3.48 10.27
C GLU A 733 4.39 4.96 9.88
N PHE A 734 3.21 5.43 9.47
CA PHE A 734 3.04 6.85 9.13
C PHE A 734 3.10 7.70 10.39
N GLY A 735 4.13 8.54 10.48
CA GLY A 735 4.44 9.31 11.67
C GLY A 735 5.62 10.24 11.46
N LEU A 736 6.02 10.99 12.50
CA LEU A 736 7.23 11.82 12.45
C LEU A 736 8.49 10.96 12.66
N ASN A 737 8.78 10.09 11.69
CA ASN A 737 9.97 9.24 11.69
C ASN A 737 10.89 9.53 10.50
N VAL A 738 12.05 8.88 10.51
CA VAL A 738 13.11 9.11 9.53
C VAL A 738 12.68 8.63 8.14
N PHE A 739 11.91 7.54 8.06
CA PHE A 739 11.35 7.01 6.82
C PHE A 739 10.38 7.99 6.15
N ALA A 740 9.44 8.56 6.92
CA ALA A 740 8.51 9.58 6.45
C ALA A 740 9.21 10.80 5.86
N VAL A 741 10.23 11.31 6.55
CA VAL A 741 11.01 12.45 6.06
C VAL A 741 11.75 12.09 4.77
N THR A 742 12.32 10.89 4.68
CA THR A 742 13.06 10.44 3.50
C THR A 742 12.13 10.26 2.29
N ALA A 743 11.00 9.56 2.48
CA ALA A 743 9.96 9.39 1.48
C ALA A 743 9.41 10.74 1.00
N ALA A 744 9.08 11.65 1.93
CA ALA A 744 8.63 13.00 1.61
C ALA A 744 9.65 13.79 0.78
N LEU A 745 10.96 13.68 1.10
CA LEU A 745 12.02 14.33 0.33
C LEU A 745 12.17 13.74 -1.07
N MET A 746 12.09 12.41 -1.23
CA MET A 746 12.17 11.74 -2.52
C MET A 746 10.98 12.10 -3.41
N ILE A 747 9.76 12.04 -2.87
CA ILE A 747 8.54 12.42 -3.57
C ILE A 747 8.56 13.91 -3.93
N ALA A 748 9.03 14.78 -3.04
CA ALA A 748 9.22 16.20 -3.36
C ALA A 748 10.18 16.38 -4.54
N CYS A 749 11.30 15.63 -4.59
CA CYS A 749 12.21 15.67 -5.72
C CYS A 749 11.53 15.22 -7.03
N VAL A 750 10.76 14.13 -7.00
CA VAL A 750 10.00 13.63 -8.15
C VAL A 750 8.95 14.66 -8.62
N VAL A 751 8.12 15.18 -7.72
CA VAL A 751 7.07 16.15 -8.06
C VAL A 751 7.67 17.45 -8.60
N LEU A 752 8.74 17.96 -8.00
CA LEU A 752 9.41 19.18 -8.45
C LEU A 752 10.07 19.01 -9.82
N THR A 753 10.69 17.85 -10.09
CA THR A 753 11.32 17.56 -11.39
C THR A 753 10.30 17.35 -12.49
N ILE A 754 9.23 16.58 -12.24
CA ILE A 754 8.11 16.42 -13.19
C ILE A 754 7.48 17.78 -13.48
N THR A 755 7.21 18.58 -12.44
CA THR A 755 6.68 19.93 -12.61
C THR A 755 7.64 20.81 -13.43
N MET A 756 8.95 20.71 -13.21
CA MET A 756 9.95 21.42 -14.00
C MET A 756 9.94 20.97 -15.48
N MET A 757 9.82 19.68 -15.76
CA MET A 757 9.72 19.15 -17.13
C MET A 757 8.45 19.61 -17.84
N ILE A 758 7.30 19.54 -17.18
CA ILE A 758 6.01 20.02 -17.72
C ILE A 758 6.10 21.52 -18.00
N GLN A 759 6.67 22.31 -17.10
CA GLN A 759 6.85 23.74 -17.32
C GLN A 759 7.82 24.04 -18.48
N ALA A 760 8.89 23.26 -18.63
CA ALA A 760 9.81 23.40 -19.74
C ALA A 760 9.09 23.11 -21.07
N LEU A 761 8.29 22.04 -21.14
CA LEU A 761 7.47 21.69 -22.30
C LEU A 761 6.46 22.80 -22.64
N LEU A 762 5.73 23.30 -21.64
CA LEU A 762 4.76 24.40 -21.84
C LEU A 762 5.43 25.67 -22.34
N ARG A 763 6.66 25.98 -21.89
CA ARG A 763 7.41 27.13 -22.40
C ARG A 763 7.90 26.94 -23.84
N MET A 764 8.25 25.72 -24.24
CA MET A 764 8.57 25.44 -25.64
C MET A 764 7.35 25.62 -26.54
N LEU A 765 6.19 25.09 -26.11
CA LEU A 765 4.92 25.25 -26.83
C LEU A 765 4.48 26.72 -26.90
N ALA A 766 4.69 27.50 -25.83
CA ALA A 766 4.38 28.93 -25.79
C ALA A 766 5.01 29.72 -26.94
N GLY A 767 6.22 29.34 -27.37
CA GLY A 767 6.92 29.98 -28.49
C GLY A 767 6.25 29.75 -29.86
N VAL A 768 5.42 28.70 -29.98
CA VAL A 768 4.74 28.32 -31.24
C VAL A 768 3.41 29.06 -31.43
N PHE A 769 2.69 29.36 -30.34
CA PHE A 769 1.31 29.90 -30.38
C PHE A 769 1.20 31.45 -30.35
N GLY A 770 2.32 32.17 -30.53
CA GLY A 770 2.35 33.63 -30.51
C GLY A 770 2.00 34.27 -29.15
N ALA A 771 1.80 35.59 -29.10
CA ALA A 771 1.69 36.36 -27.86
C ALA A 771 0.50 35.95 -26.95
N ARG A 772 -0.64 35.52 -27.54
CA ARG A 772 -1.81 35.02 -26.78
C ARG A 772 -1.53 33.64 -26.18
N GLY A 773 -0.88 32.75 -26.95
CA GLY A 773 -0.44 31.45 -26.49
C GLY A 773 0.54 31.53 -25.33
N GLU A 774 1.49 32.48 -25.38
CA GLU A 774 2.45 32.68 -24.30
C GLU A 774 1.79 33.03 -22.95
N THR A 775 0.78 33.90 -22.99
CA THR A 775 0.03 34.27 -21.78
C THR A 775 -0.75 33.07 -21.23
N MET A 776 -1.38 32.27 -22.10
CA MET A 776 -2.12 31.07 -21.72
C MET A 776 -1.20 29.99 -21.12
N CYS A 777 -0.09 29.67 -21.78
CA CYS A 777 0.90 28.72 -21.29
C CYS A 777 1.50 29.16 -19.94
N ARG A 778 1.67 30.48 -19.71
CA ARG A 778 2.14 31.02 -18.43
C ARG A 778 1.11 30.87 -17.31
N LEU A 779 -0.18 31.06 -17.60
CA LEU A 779 -1.26 30.79 -16.64
C LEU A 779 -1.34 29.30 -16.30
N ILE A 780 -1.35 28.41 -17.31
CA ILE A 780 -1.37 26.95 -17.11
C ILE A 780 -0.14 26.49 -16.34
N SER A 781 1.05 26.98 -16.69
CA SER A 781 2.30 26.67 -15.98
C SER A 781 2.25 27.10 -14.51
N SER A 782 1.56 28.20 -14.19
CA SER A 782 1.41 28.66 -12.81
C SER A 782 0.40 27.78 -12.08
N PHE A 783 -0.74 27.46 -12.70
CA PHE A 783 -1.73 26.55 -12.16
C PHE A 783 -1.12 25.18 -11.80
N ILE A 784 -0.43 24.54 -12.75
CA ILE A 784 0.24 23.25 -12.52
C ILE A 784 1.26 23.36 -11.39
N LYS A 785 2.04 24.45 -11.32
CA LYS A 785 2.99 24.66 -10.23
C LYS A 785 2.31 24.64 -8.85
N TYR A 786 1.24 25.41 -8.70
CA TYR A 786 0.55 25.50 -7.41
C TYR A 786 -0.20 24.21 -7.08
N ALA A 787 -0.83 23.57 -8.06
CA ALA A 787 -1.47 22.28 -7.89
C ALA A 787 -0.48 21.19 -7.45
N SER A 788 0.68 21.07 -8.12
CA SER A 788 1.74 20.14 -7.73
C SER A 788 2.27 20.41 -6.32
N ILE A 789 2.45 21.68 -5.93
CA ILE A 789 2.92 22.03 -4.57
C ILE A 789 1.87 21.65 -3.52
N ILE A 790 0.59 21.94 -3.76
CA ILE A 790 -0.49 21.58 -2.83
C ILE A 790 -0.59 20.06 -2.70
N GLY A 791 -0.58 19.32 -3.81
CA GLY A 791 -0.60 17.86 -3.80
C GLY A 791 0.62 17.25 -3.11
N MET A 792 1.81 17.80 -3.33
CA MET A 792 3.04 17.40 -2.63
C MET A 792 2.91 17.61 -1.12
N VAL A 793 2.47 18.80 -0.68
CA VAL A 793 2.29 19.09 0.75
C VAL A 793 1.24 18.15 1.36
N TYR A 794 0.12 17.93 0.67
CA TYR A 794 -0.92 16.99 1.10
C TYR A 794 -0.34 15.58 1.32
N TYR A 795 0.40 15.04 0.35
CA TYR A 795 1.02 13.72 0.45
C TYR A 795 2.07 13.66 1.56
N CYS A 796 2.91 14.70 1.71
CA CYS A 796 3.89 14.76 2.80
C CYS A 796 3.22 14.78 4.18
N LEU A 797 2.07 15.44 4.34
CA LEU A 797 1.32 15.43 5.62
C LEU A 797 0.79 14.03 5.93
N MET A 798 0.31 13.29 4.92
CA MET A 798 -0.11 11.90 5.07
C MET A 798 1.02 11.01 5.58
N LEU A 799 2.21 11.11 4.97
CA LEU A 799 3.38 10.34 5.38
C LEU A 799 3.82 10.63 6.83
N ILE A 800 3.61 11.85 7.31
CA ILE A 800 3.96 12.27 8.69
C ILE A 800 2.87 11.83 9.70
N GLY A 801 1.83 11.10 9.28
CA GLY A 801 0.78 10.58 10.15
C GLY A 801 -0.33 11.59 10.47
N ILE A 802 -0.44 12.68 9.70
CA ILE A 802 -1.56 13.63 9.86
C ILE A 802 -2.78 13.07 9.12
N ASP A 803 -3.95 13.08 9.78
CA ASP A 803 -5.21 12.68 9.16
C ASP A 803 -5.57 13.61 7.99
N THR A 804 -5.21 13.16 6.79
CA THR A 804 -5.48 13.88 5.56
C THR A 804 -6.93 13.76 5.10
N THR A 805 -7.73 12.88 5.72
CA THR A 805 -9.18 12.75 5.46
C THR A 805 -9.89 14.02 5.89
N THR A 806 -9.58 14.52 7.10
CA THR A 806 -10.11 15.79 7.61
C THR A 806 -9.68 16.98 6.74
N LEU A 807 -8.42 17.00 6.30
CA LEU A 807 -7.92 18.04 5.39
C LEU A 807 -8.64 18.01 4.04
N LEU A 808 -8.82 16.82 3.46
CA LEU A 808 -9.53 16.64 2.19
C LEU A 808 -11.00 17.06 2.29
N ALA A 809 -11.66 16.75 3.42
CA ALA A 809 -13.02 17.20 3.70
C ALA A 809 -13.13 18.74 3.69
N SER A 810 -12.18 19.43 4.32
CA SER A 810 -12.12 20.90 4.31
C SER A 810 -11.80 21.48 2.91
N ALA A 811 -10.91 20.84 2.16
CA ALA A 811 -10.60 21.21 0.78
C ALA A 811 -11.80 21.02 -0.16
N GLY A 812 -12.71 20.09 0.16
CA GLY A 812 -13.99 19.92 -0.53
C GLY A 812 -14.84 21.19 -0.53
N ILE A 813 -14.91 21.91 0.60
CA ILE A 813 -15.68 23.17 0.71
C ILE A 813 -15.09 24.25 -0.22
N LEU A 814 -13.76 24.39 -0.25
CA LEU A 814 -13.09 25.33 -1.16
C LEU A 814 -13.32 24.96 -2.64
N SER A 815 -13.33 23.66 -2.94
CA SER A 815 -13.59 23.14 -4.28
C SER A 815 -15.00 23.47 -4.77
N ILE A 816 -16.00 23.45 -3.88
CA ILE A 816 -17.38 23.88 -4.18
C ILE A 816 -17.40 25.37 -4.56
N ALA A 817 -16.70 26.24 -3.83
CA ALA A 817 -16.64 27.67 -4.14
C ALA A 817 -16.01 27.94 -5.53
N ILE A 818 -14.91 27.24 -5.86
CA ILE A 818 -14.27 27.33 -7.18
C ILE A 818 -15.22 26.82 -8.28
N SER A 819 -15.94 25.72 -8.04
CA SER A 819 -16.89 25.14 -8.98
C SER A 819 -18.04 26.08 -9.30
N PHE A 820 -18.59 26.76 -8.29
CA PHE A 820 -19.61 27.79 -8.51
C PHE A 820 -19.07 28.99 -9.30
N GLY A 821 -17.84 29.41 -9.05
CA GLY A 821 -17.19 30.49 -9.83
C GLY A 821 -16.92 30.13 -11.30
N ALA A 822 -16.66 28.84 -11.59
CA ALA A 822 -16.42 28.34 -12.94
C ALA A 822 -17.68 27.92 -13.70
N LYS A 823 -18.84 27.83 -13.03
CA LYS A 823 -20.11 27.30 -13.58
C LYS A 823 -20.49 27.94 -14.92
N GLU A 824 -20.44 29.28 -15.00
CA GLU A 824 -20.82 30.00 -16.23
C GLU A 824 -19.87 29.70 -17.40
N LEU A 825 -18.57 29.56 -17.12
CA LEU A 825 -17.58 29.23 -18.15
C LEU A 825 -17.83 27.84 -18.72
N VAL A 826 -18.12 26.85 -17.86
CA VAL A 826 -18.42 25.49 -18.30
C VAL A 826 -19.71 25.46 -19.12
N SER A 827 -20.75 26.19 -18.68
CA SER A 827 -22.01 26.34 -19.43
C SER A 827 -21.78 26.93 -20.81
N ASP A 828 -20.97 28.00 -20.91
CA ASP A 828 -20.61 28.62 -22.19
C ASP A 828 -19.90 27.63 -23.14
N ILE A 829 -18.96 26.83 -22.62
CA ILE A 829 -18.20 25.87 -23.43
C ILE A 829 -19.11 24.75 -23.95
N LEU A 830 -19.93 24.17 -23.07
CA LEU A 830 -20.87 23.11 -23.45
C LEU A 830 -21.91 23.60 -24.45
N SER A 831 -22.49 24.79 -24.21
CA SER A 831 -23.44 25.40 -25.14
C SER A 831 -22.80 25.67 -26.51
N GLY A 832 -21.54 26.14 -26.53
CA GLY A 832 -20.78 26.31 -27.77
C GLY A 832 -20.56 25.00 -28.52
N LEU A 833 -20.25 23.93 -27.79
CA LEU A 833 -20.07 22.60 -28.35
C LEU A 833 -21.37 22.05 -28.95
N PHE A 834 -22.51 22.24 -28.28
CA PHE A 834 -23.83 21.87 -28.81
C PHE A 834 -24.19 22.66 -30.07
N ILE A 835 -23.98 23.98 -30.09
CA ILE A 835 -24.21 24.81 -31.29
C ILE A 835 -23.41 24.26 -32.49
N ILE A 836 -22.15 23.86 -32.28
CA ILE A 836 -21.29 23.31 -33.34
C ILE A 836 -21.76 21.91 -33.77
N PHE A 837 -22.13 21.04 -32.83
CA PHE A 837 -22.51 19.65 -33.13
C PHE A 837 -23.90 19.53 -33.75
N GLU A 838 -24.89 20.22 -33.20
CA GLU A 838 -26.27 20.20 -33.69
C GLU A 838 -26.39 21.00 -34.99
N GLY A 839 -25.56 22.05 -35.15
CA GLY A 839 -25.45 22.81 -36.39
C GLY A 839 -26.72 23.57 -36.76
N ASP A 840 -27.50 24.01 -35.75
CA ASP A 840 -28.76 24.74 -35.92
C ASP A 840 -28.60 26.04 -36.73
N PHE A 841 -27.43 26.66 -36.62
CA PHE A 841 -26.98 27.75 -37.48
C PHE A 841 -25.46 27.68 -37.67
N ARG A 842 -24.98 28.25 -38.77
CA ARG A 842 -23.57 28.19 -39.18
C ARG A 842 -23.00 29.58 -39.38
N VAL A 843 -21.67 29.66 -39.46
CA VAL A 843 -20.98 30.88 -39.88
C VAL A 843 -21.48 31.28 -41.28
N GLY A 844 -22.00 32.51 -41.40
CA GLY A 844 -22.64 33.02 -42.61
C GLY A 844 -24.17 33.11 -42.55
N ASP A 845 -24.83 32.41 -41.62
CA ASP A 845 -26.28 32.48 -41.47
C ASP A 845 -26.70 33.82 -40.83
N ILE A 846 -27.87 34.34 -41.22
CA ILE A 846 -28.55 35.44 -40.54
C ILE A 846 -29.44 34.86 -39.44
N ILE A 847 -29.13 35.20 -38.20
CA ILE A 847 -29.85 34.72 -37.03
C ILE A 847 -30.37 35.89 -36.20
N GLN A 848 -31.46 35.64 -35.49
CA GLN A 848 -31.96 36.49 -34.43
C GLN A 848 -31.87 35.72 -33.11
N VAL A 849 -31.19 36.31 -32.12
CA VAL A 849 -31.04 35.77 -30.77
C VAL A 849 -31.58 36.82 -29.79
N GLY A 850 -32.74 36.55 -29.22
CA GLY A 850 -33.52 37.54 -28.47
C GLY A 850 -33.84 38.79 -29.31
N GLY A 851 -33.38 39.96 -28.86
CA GLY A 851 -33.57 41.24 -29.57
C GLY A 851 -32.46 41.61 -30.56
N LYS A 852 -31.47 40.74 -30.78
CA LYS A 852 -30.28 41.03 -31.59
C LYS A 852 -30.34 40.22 -32.89
N THR A 853 -30.31 40.89 -34.03
CA THR A 853 -30.32 40.24 -35.36
C THR A 853 -29.02 40.55 -36.09
N GLY A 854 -28.42 39.55 -36.74
CA GLY A 854 -27.19 39.74 -37.49
C GLY A 854 -26.66 38.48 -38.17
N THR A 855 -25.63 38.65 -38.99
CA THR A 855 -24.95 37.55 -39.68
C THR A 855 -23.86 36.96 -38.78
N VAL A 856 -23.83 35.64 -38.63
CA VAL A 856 -22.82 34.94 -37.80
C VAL A 856 -21.44 35.05 -38.46
N VAL A 857 -20.48 35.60 -37.71
CA VAL A 857 -19.09 35.82 -38.17
C VAL A 857 -18.16 34.74 -37.64
N GLU A 858 -18.32 34.36 -36.38
CA GLU A 858 -17.44 33.40 -35.70
C GLU A 858 -18.22 32.68 -34.61
N ILE A 859 -18.13 31.35 -34.59
CA ILE A 859 -18.59 30.52 -33.48
C ILE A 859 -17.34 30.07 -32.73
N GLY A 860 -17.04 30.76 -31.63
CA GLY A 860 -15.92 30.41 -30.76
C GLY A 860 -16.34 29.41 -29.68
N VAL A 861 -15.36 28.84 -28.97
CA VAL A 861 -15.60 27.86 -27.90
C VAL A 861 -16.50 28.41 -26.78
N ARG A 862 -16.36 29.70 -26.44
CA ARG A 862 -17.13 30.37 -25.36
C ARG A 862 -18.20 31.33 -25.88
N THR A 863 -17.98 31.94 -27.04
CA THR A 863 -18.79 33.06 -27.52
C THR A 863 -19.06 32.96 -29.00
N THR A 864 -20.28 33.34 -29.39
CA THR A 864 -20.70 33.50 -30.78
C THR A 864 -20.72 34.98 -31.13
N LYS A 865 -20.20 35.32 -32.31
CA LYS A 865 -20.11 36.71 -32.79
C LYS A 865 -21.02 36.89 -33.99
N ILE A 866 -21.89 37.90 -33.93
CA ILE A 866 -22.78 38.28 -35.03
C ILE A 866 -22.50 39.73 -35.47
N ASN A 867 -22.64 40.01 -36.75
CA ASN A 867 -22.55 41.34 -37.33
C ASN A 867 -23.96 41.89 -37.57
N ASP A 868 -24.29 43.04 -37.00
CA ASP A 868 -25.62 43.65 -37.06
C ASP A 868 -25.98 44.31 -38.41
N GLY A 869 -25.08 44.24 -39.40
CA GLY A 869 -25.25 44.86 -40.72
C GLY A 869 -24.89 46.35 -40.76
N ASN A 870 -24.68 47.00 -39.60
CA ASN A 870 -24.16 48.36 -39.49
C ASN A 870 -22.62 48.39 -39.31
N GLY A 871 -21.98 47.21 -39.32
CA GLY A 871 -20.54 47.05 -39.12
C GLY A 871 -20.13 46.81 -37.66
N ASN A 872 -21.08 46.63 -36.74
CA ASN A 872 -20.78 46.31 -35.35
C ASN A 872 -20.70 44.80 -35.15
N ILE A 873 -19.71 44.33 -34.37
CA ILE A 873 -19.63 42.92 -33.94
C ILE A 873 -20.20 42.80 -32.53
N ILE A 874 -21.31 42.08 -32.43
CA ILE A 874 -21.94 41.73 -31.17
C ILE A 874 -21.35 40.40 -30.70
N ILE A 875 -20.81 40.38 -29.49
CA ILE A 875 -20.27 39.16 -28.85
C ILE A 875 -21.30 38.66 -27.86
N ILE A 876 -21.75 37.42 -28.04
CA ILE A 876 -22.77 36.78 -27.20
C ILE A 876 -22.12 35.56 -26.52
N ARG A 877 -22.35 35.39 -25.23
CA ARG A 877 -21.95 34.17 -24.52
C ARG A 877 -22.79 33.00 -25.02
N ASN A 878 -22.16 31.87 -25.30
CA ASN A 878 -22.89 30.73 -25.87
C ASN A 878 -24.00 30.23 -24.92
N SER A 879 -23.85 30.34 -23.60
CA SER A 879 -24.93 29.97 -22.65
C SER A 879 -26.12 30.94 -22.63
N GLU A 880 -25.97 32.15 -23.20
CA GLU A 880 -27.06 33.13 -23.37
C GLU A 880 -27.77 32.99 -24.73
N VAL A 881 -27.30 32.09 -25.60
CA VAL A 881 -27.90 31.85 -26.90
C VAL A 881 -29.12 30.94 -26.70
N SER A 882 -30.25 31.55 -26.36
CA SER A 882 -31.57 30.90 -26.30
C SER A 882 -32.51 31.47 -27.36
N ASP A 883 -33.51 30.68 -27.74
CA ASP A 883 -34.58 31.10 -28.66
C ASP A 883 -34.07 31.66 -30.01
N VAL A 884 -33.14 30.93 -30.63
CA VAL A 884 -32.54 31.34 -31.90
C VAL A 884 -33.51 31.15 -33.05
N VAL A 885 -33.76 32.21 -33.80
CA VAL A 885 -34.47 32.15 -35.08
C VAL A 885 -33.44 32.23 -36.20
N ASN A 886 -33.22 31.11 -36.91
CA ASN A 886 -32.39 31.11 -38.12
C ASN A 886 -33.24 31.55 -39.32
N MET A 887 -32.96 32.73 -39.84
CA MET A 887 -33.74 33.34 -40.94
C MET A 887 -33.25 32.90 -42.33
N THR A 888 -32.12 32.17 -42.40
CA THR A 888 -31.48 31.78 -43.69
C THR A 888 -31.70 30.30 -44.04
N LYS A 889 -32.12 29.48 -43.07
CA LYS A 889 -32.31 28.03 -43.26
C LYS A 889 -33.43 27.70 -44.25
N GLU A 890 -34.48 28.53 -44.27
CA GLU A 890 -35.60 28.45 -45.20
C GLU A 890 -35.71 29.73 -46.01
N LEU A 891 -36.43 29.67 -47.14
CA LEU A 891 -36.72 30.85 -47.93
C LEU A 891 -37.66 31.79 -47.18
N SER A 892 -37.41 33.09 -47.32
CA SER A 892 -38.18 34.14 -46.67
C SER A 892 -39.21 34.76 -47.60
N TYR A 893 -40.22 35.42 -47.03
CA TYR A 893 -41.25 36.09 -47.80
C TYR A 893 -41.06 37.60 -47.75
N ALA A 894 -40.92 38.24 -48.91
CA ALA A 894 -41.03 39.68 -49.03
C ALA A 894 -42.49 40.05 -49.29
N THR A 895 -43.04 40.95 -48.48
CA THR A 895 -44.44 41.37 -48.54
C THR A 895 -44.56 42.81 -49.00
N CYS A 896 -45.48 43.08 -49.92
CA CYS A 896 -45.82 44.40 -50.41
C CYS A 896 -47.32 44.63 -50.21
N ASP A 897 -47.65 45.60 -49.35
CA ASP A 897 -49.01 46.05 -49.12
C ASP A 897 -49.25 47.34 -49.89
N MET A 898 -50.36 47.40 -50.63
CA MET A 898 -50.75 48.53 -51.46
C MET A 898 -52.19 48.90 -51.18
N ASP A 899 -52.47 50.19 -51.08
CA ASP A 899 -53.80 50.71 -50.83
C ASP A 899 -54.49 51.13 -52.14
N ILE A 900 -55.75 50.73 -52.32
CA ILE A 900 -56.64 51.16 -53.41
C ILE A 900 -57.88 51.87 -52.85
N GLU A 901 -58.50 52.75 -53.64
CA GLU A 901 -59.75 53.42 -53.24
C GLU A 901 -60.92 52.42 -53.11
N TYR A 902 -61.87 52.68 -52.19
CA TYR A 902 -63.09 51.86 -52.06
C TYR A 902 -63.95 51.79 -53.33
N GLY A 903 -63.84 52.79 -54.21
CA GLY A 903 -64.57 52.83 -55.48
C GLY A 903 -63.91 52.03 -56.59
N GLU A 904 -62.66 51.58 -56.43
CA GLU A 904 -61.98 50.74 -57.42
C GLU A 904 -62.57 49.33 -57.43
N SER A 905 -62.79 48.78 -58.63
CA SER A 905 -63.24 47.39 -58.76
C SER A 905 -62.09 46.45 -58.42
N LEU A 906 -62.32 45.62 -57.40
CA LEU A 906 -61.35 44.63 -56.97
C LEU A 906 -61.08 43.62 -58.08
N GLU A 907 -62.12 43.16 -58.78
CA GLU A 907 -62.01 42.21 -59.89
C GLU A 907 -61.13 42.78 -61.02
N ARG A 908 -61.22 44.09 -61.28
CA ARG A 908 -60.37 44.77 -62.27
C ARG A 908 -58.90 44.75 -61.83
N VAL A 909 -58.63 45.09 -60.57
CA VAL A 909 -57.27 45.10 -60.00
C VAL A 909 -56.68 43.68 -60.01
N GLU A 910 -57.47 42.67 -59.64
CA GLU A 910 -57.05 41.26 -59.64
C GLU A 910 -56.66 40.77 -61.05
N ASN A 911 -57.46 41.06 -62.07
CA ASN A 911 -57.14 40.69 -63.46
C ASN A 911 -55.86 41.40 -63.97
N ILE A 912 -55.65 42.66 -63.59
CA ILE A 912 -54.42 43.39 -63.94
C ILE A 912 -53.20 42.73 -63.27
N LEU A 913 -53.31 42.42 -61.98
CA LEU A 913 -52.25 41.76 -61.23
C LEU A 913 -51.92 40.38 -61.79
N GLU A 914 -52.93 39.57 -62.15
CA GLU A 914 -52.74 38.28 -62.81
C GLU A 914 -51.93 38.42 -64.12
N SER A 915 -52.23 39.44 -64.92
CA SER A 915 -51.53 39.70 -66.17
C SER A 915 -50.09 40.23 -65.98
N GLU A 916 -49.83 40.99 -64.92
CA GLU A 916 -48.54 41.65 -64.67
C GLU A 916 -47.57 40.85 -63.81
N PHE A 917 -48.04 39.90 -62.99
CA PHE A 917 -47.16 39.07 -62.14
C PHE A 917 -46.05 38.34 -62.93
N PRO A 918 -46.31 37.75 -64.12
CA PRO A 918 -45.25 37.17 -64.95
C PRO A 918 -44.23 38.20 -65.47
N ASN A 919 -44.63 39.47 -65.64
CA ASN A 919 -43.73 40.55 -66.02
C ASN A 919 -42.85 40.97 -64.84
N ILE A 920 -43.43 41.11 -63.65
CA ILE A 920 -42.70 41.42 -62.41
C ILE A 920 -41.64 40.36 -62.12
N ARG A 921 -42.00 39.07 -62.23
CA ARG A 921 -41.05 37.96 -62.04
C ARG A 921 -39.88 38.02 -63.02
N ARG A 922 -40.11 38.43 -64.27
CA ARG A 922 -39.03 38.59 -65.27
C ARG A 922 -38.13 39.78 -64.98
N ARG A 923 -38.66 40.86 -64.40
CA ARG A 923 -37.89 42.08 -64.08
C ARG A 923 -37.09 41.96 -62.79
N LEU A 924 -37.57 41.17 -61.83
CA LEU A 924 -36.96 40.99 -60.50
C LEU A 924 -36.39 39.56 -60.34
N PRO A 925 -35.12 39.32 -60.72
CA PRO A 925 -34.52 37.99 -60.68
C PRO A 925 -34.35 37.41 -59.26
N SER A 926 -34.43 38.25 -58.22
CA SER A 926 -34.39 37.82 -56.81
C SER A 926 -35.68 37.14 -56.33
N ILE A 927 -36.74 37.14 -57.15
CA ILE A 927 -37.97 36.38 -56.89
C ILE A 927 -37.72 34.91 -57.23
N LEU A 928 -37.72 34.05 -56.21
CA LEU A 928 -37.61 32.61 -56.39
C LEU A 928 -38.97 32.02 -56.75
N ASP A 929 -40.01 32.42 -56.01
CA ASP A 929 -41.39 32.00 -56.23
C ASP A 929 -42.40 33.14 -55.99
N GLY A 930 -43.56 33.10 -56.64
CA GLY A 930 -44.52 34.21 -56.73
C GLY A 930 -44.25 35.16 -57.91
N PRO A 931 -44.82 36.39 -57.93
CA PRO A 931 -45.67 37.01 -56.91
C PRO A 931 -47.03 36.33 -56.71
N PHE A 932 -47.48 36.29 -55.46
CA PHE A 932 -48.78 35.76 -55.05
C PHE A 932 -49.66 36.87 -54.49
N TYR A 933 -50.85 37.01 -55.05
CA TYR A 933 -51.89 37.85 -54.47
C TYR A 933 -52.51 37.15 -53.26
N LYS A 934 -52.55 37.83 -52.11
CA LYS A 934 -53.12 37.30 -50.85
C LYS A 934 -54.52 37.82 -50.54
N GLY A 935 -55.11 38.61 -51.44
CA GLY A 935 -56.41 39.22 -51.21
C GLY A 935 -56.33 40.59 -50.53
N VAL A 936 -57.49 41.07 -50.14
CA VAL A 936 -57.68 42.24 -49.27
C VAL A 936 -57.30 41.85 -47.84
N VAL A 937 -56.30 42.53 -47.27
CA VAL A 937 -55.80 42.28 -45.91
C VAL A 937 -56.41 43.21 -44.87
N SER A 938 -56.86 44.40 -45.29
CA SER A 938 -57.58 45.34 -44.42
C SER A 938 -58.50 46.28 -45.22
N LEU A 939 -59.62 46.66 -44.61
CA LEU A 939 -60.50 47.75 -45.04
C LEU A 939 -60.25 48.92 -44.07
N ALA A 940 -59.38 49.84 -44.46
CA ALA A 940 -59.00 50.99 -43.64
C ALA A 940 -59.98 52.16 -43.82
N ASP A 941 -59.84 53.24 -43.06
CA ASP A 941 -60.81 54.36 -43.01
C ASP A 941 -61.15 54.96 -44.39
N ASN A 942 -60.19 54.96 -45.31
CA ASN A 942 -60.33 55.53 -46.66
C ASN A 942 -59.73 54.66 -47.78
N SER A 943 -59.27 53.44 -47.46
CA SER A 943 -58.62 52.54 -48.43
C SER A 943 -58.99 51.07 -48.24
N VAL A 944 -58.82 50.31 -49.31
CA VAL A 944 -58.78 48.85 -49.30
C VAL A 944 -57.33 48.43 -49.49
N THR A 945 -56.73 47.79 -48.50
CA THR A 945 -55.33 47.35 -48.58
C THR A 945 -55.26 45.95 -49.17
N ILE A 946 -54.53 45.80 -50.27
CA ILE A 946 -54.22 44.52 -50.88
C ILE A 946 -52.78 44.10 -50.58
N ARG A 947 -52.54 42.79 -50.47
CA ARG A 947 -51.21 42.23 -50.20
C ARG A 947 -50.71 41.35 -51.33
N VAL A 948 -49.48 41.62 -51.77
CA VAL A 948 -48.71 40.77 -52.68
C VAL A 948 -47.49 40.24 -51.94
N VAL A 949 -47.23 38.94 -52.05
CA VAL A 949 -46.06 38.31 -51.42
C VAL A 949 -45.22 37.57 -52.45
N VAL A 950 -43.90 37.60 -52.28
CA VAL A 950 -42.95 36.81 -53.07
C VAL A 950 -42.04 36.03 -52.13
N GLN A 951 -41.58 34.87 -52.58
CA GLN A 951 -40.56 34.09 -51.90
C GLN A 951 -39.17 34.47 -52.42
N CYS A 952 -38.23 34.72 -51.52
CA CYS A 952 -36.86 35.12 -51.83
C CYS A 952 -35.84 34.66 -50.77
N ALA A 953 -34.55 34.80 -51.07
CA ALA A 953 -33.51 34.60 -50.05
C ALA A 953 -33.56 35.75 -49.02
N GLU A 954 -33.33 35.47 -47.73
CA GLU A 954 -33.41 36.48 -46.67
C GLU A 954 -32.43 37.65 -46.88
N THR A 955 -31.25 37.37 -47.41
CA THR A 955 -30.25 38.39 -47.79
C THR A 955 -30.78 39.44 -48.77
N SER A 956 -31.76 39.07 -49.59
CA SER A 956 -32.37 39.94 -50.61
C SER A 956 -33.72 40.51 -50.20
N ARG A 957 -34.35 40.01 -49.11
CA ARG A 957 -35.74 40.32 -48.74
C ARG A 957 -36.01 41.82 -48.63
N GLY A 958 -35.20 42.52 -47.84
CA GLY A 958 -35.38 43.96 -47.63
C GLY A 958 -35.23 44.80 -48.90
N GLN A 959 -34.37 44.38 -49.85
CA GLN A 959 -34.25 45.05 -51.14
C GLN A 959 -35.45 44.71 -52.05
N LEU A 960 -35.86 43.44 -52.08
CA LEU A 960 -36.96 42.98 -52.90
C LEU A 960 -38.31 43.58 -52.49
N GLU A 961 -38.54 43.81 -51.19
CA GLU A 961 -39.72 44.54 -50.72
C GLU A 961 -39.77 45.98 -51.25
N ARG A 962 -38.61 46.65 -51.39
CA ARG A 962 -38.54 48.00 -51.98
C ARG A 962 -38.78 47.96 -53.48
N ASP A 963 -38.19 46.98 -54.15
CA ASP A 963 -38.35 46.80 -55.59
C ASP A 963 -39.79 46.45 -55.95
N LEU A 964 -40.45 45.58 -55.17
CA LEU A 964 -41.88 45.27 -55.33
C LEU A 964 -42.78 46.49 -55.14
N ARG A 965 -42.59 47.28 -54.08
CA ARG A 965 -43.36 48.53 -53.88
C ARG A 965 -43.23 49.46 -55.08
N ARG A 966 -42.03 49.56 -55.66
CA ARG A 966 -41.78 50.34 -56.87
C ARG A 966 -42.53 49.78 -58.08
N GLU A 967 -42.44 48.48 -58.33
CA GLU A 967 -43.13 47.82 -59.45
C GLU A 967 -44.65 47.96 -59.33
N MET A 968 -45.20 47.73 -58.14
CA MET A 968 -46.64 47.88 -57.87
C MET A 968 -47.11 49.30 -58.11
N LYS A 969 -46.35 50.31 -57.68
CA LYS A 969 -46.66 51.71 -57.97
C LYS A 969 -46.69 51.98 -59.47
N LEU A 970 -45.71 51.47 -60.22
CA LEU A 970 -45.65 51.69 -61.67
C LEU A 970 -46.84 51.04 -62.41
N ILE A 971 -47.25 49.85 -61.97
CA ILE A 971 -48.44 49.17 -62.51
C ILE A 971 -49.70 49.98 -62.19
N PHE A 972 -49.85 50.47 -60.96
CA PHE A 972 -51.02 51.25 -60.58
C PHE A 972 -51.15 52.54 -61.40
N ASP A 973 -50.03 53.22 -61.65
CA ASP A 973 -49.99 54.40 -62.54
C ASP A 973 -50.37 54.06 -63.99
N GLU A 974 -49.80 52.98 -64.54
CA GLU A 974 -50.01 52.57 -65.94
C GLU A 974 -51.47 52.22 -66.22
N TYR A 975 -52.08 51.49 -65.29
CA TYR A 975 -53.47 51.05 -65.41
C TYR A 975 -54.47 52.00 -64.74
N GLN A 976 -54.06 53.19 -64.29
CA GLN A 976 -54.93 54.19 -63.66
C GLN A 976 -55.75 53.59 -62.50
N ILE A 977 -55.06 52.92 -61.57
CA ILE A 977 -55.62 52.47 -60.29
C ILE A 977 -55.33 53.57 -59.27
N ASN A 978 -56.36 54.17 -58.69
CA ASN A 978 -56.19 55.28 -57.75
C ASN A 978 -55.66 54.79 -56.39
N ILE A 979 -54.54 55.40 -55.95
CA ILE A 979 -54.05 55.27 -54.58
C ILE A 979 -54.79 56.31 -53.72
N PRO A 980 -55.49 55.89 -52.66
CA PRO A 980 -56.40 56.76 -51.91
C PRO A 980 -55.65 57.85 -51.14
N TYR A 981 -56.16 59.08 -51.24
CA TYR A 981 -55.86 60.12 -50.26
C TYR A 981 -56.86 60.05 -49.09
N PRO A 982 -56.52 60.56 -47.89
CA PRO A 982 -57.47 60.70 -46.79
C PRO A 982 -58.71 61.49 -47.21
N GLN A 983 -59.89 60.86 -47.16
CA GLN A 983 -61.16 61.52 -47.49
C GLN A 983 -61.86 62.01 -46.22
N VAL A 984 -62.29 63.28 -46.21
CA VAL A 984 -63.02 63.90 -45.09
C VAL A 984 -64.38 64.38 -45.58
N VAL A 985 -65.45 63.86 -44.98
CA VAL A 985 -66.82 64.31 -45.28
C VAL A 985 -67.14 65.55 -44.43
N VAL A 986 -67.37 66.70 -45.08
CA VAL A 986 -67.75 67.95 -44.41
C VAL A 986 -69.27 68.13 -44.47
N HIS A 987 -69.95 67.97 -43.34
CA HIS A 987 -71.38 68.30 -43.20
C HIS A 987 -71.57 69.78 -42.84
N GLN A 988 -72.50 70.49 -43.49
CA GLN A 988 -72.87 71.85 -43.09
C GLN A 988 -73.63 71.83 -41.74
N PRO A 989 -73.29 72.69 -40.77
CA PRO A 989 -73.83 72.61 -39.41
C PRO A 989 -75.31 73.01 -39.36
N ARG A 990 -76.18 72.10 -38.86
CA ARG A 990 -77.49 72.46 -38.34
C ARG A 990 -77.31 73.20 -37.01
N THR A 991 -78.00 74.32 -36.82
CA THR A 991 -78.00 75.07 -35.55
C THR A 991 -78.53 74.20 -34.42
N PHE A 992 -77.68 73.87 -33.46
CA PHE A 992 -78.06 73.20 -32.22
C PHE A 992 -78.69 74.21 -31.26
N TYR A 993 -79.85 73.88 -30.69
CA TYR A 993 -80.49 74.70 -29.64
C TYR A 993 -79.73 74.52 -28.32
N LYS A 994 -79.48 75.62 -27.59
CA LYS A 994 -78.95 75.55 -26.23
C LYS A 994 -80.08 75.19 -25.26
N ALA A 995 -79.80 74.30 -24.30
CA ALA A 995 -80.74 73.93 -23.26
C ALA A 995 -81.22 75.15 -22.49
N THR A 996 -82.53 75.22 -22.23
CA THR A 996 -83.14 76.25 -21.39
C THR A 996 -82.74 76.06 -19.93
N LEU A 997 -82.79 77.13 -19.12
CA LEU A 997 -82.43 77.07 -17.70
C LEU A 997 -83.26 76.00 -16.94
N ALA A 998 -84.51 75.78 -17.36
CA ALA A 998 -85.36 74.72 -16.81
C ALA A 998 -84.82 73.31 -17.11
N GLU A 999 -84.32 73.08 -18.33
CA GLU A 999 -83.69 71.81 -18.72
C GLU A 999 -82.35 71.61 -18.02
N GLN A 1000 -81.56 72.68 -17.83
CA GLN A 1000 -80.32 72.61 -17.04
C GLN A 1000 -80.61 72.24 -15.58
N LEU A 1001 -81.55 72.92 -14.92
CA LEU A 1001 -81.93 72.61 -13.54
C LEU A 1001 -82.60 71.23 -13.39
N ALA A 1002 -83.29 70.74 -14.42
CA ALA A 1002 -83.79 69.38 -14.46
C ALA A 1002 -82.66 68.36 -14.61
N ALA A 1003 -81.68 68.62 -15.47
CA ALA A 1003 -80.50 67.78 -15.65
C ALA A 1003 -79.60 67.76 -14.41
N ASP A 1004 -79.43 68.89 -13.73
CA ASP A 1004 -78.66 68.98 -12.49
C ASP A 1004 -79.36 68.20 -11.37
N ARG A 1005 -80.68 68.35 -11.20
CA ARG A 1005 -81.45 67.52 -10.26
C ARG A 1005 -81.36 66.04 -10.57
N PHE A 1006 -81.51 65.66 -11.84
CA PHE A 1006 -81.36 64.26 -12.25
C PHE A 1006 -79.97 63.73 -11.91
N ASN A 1007 -78.91 64.49 -12.20
CA ASN A 1007 -77.54 64.08 -11.87
C ASN A 1007 -77.30 63.98 -10.36
N ASP A 1008 -77.88 64.88 -9.56
CA ASP A 1008 -77.76 64.81 -8.10
C ASP A 1008 -78.56 63.65 -7.51
N GLU A 1009 -79.75 63.35 -8.04
CA GLU A 1009 -80.51 62.13 -7.71
C GLU A 1009 -79.72 60.86 -8.06
N GLN A 1010 -79.04 60.81 -9.22
CA GLN A 1010 -78.18 59.67 -9.58
C GLN A 1010 -76.96 59.54 -8.67
N LYS A 1011 -76.38 60.67 -8.21
CA LYS A 1011 -75.26 60.65 -7.25
C LYS A 1011 -75.68 60.17 -5.86
N GLU A 1012 -76.88 60.52 -5.40
CA GLU A 1012 -77.42 59.99 -4.14
C GLU A 1012 -77.74 58.50 -4.25
N ALA A 1013 -78.38 58.06 -5.34
CA ALA A 1013 -78.66 56.64 -5.59
C ALA A 1013 -77.38 55.79 -5.68
N ALA A 1014 -76.26 56.37 -6.14
CA ALA A 1014 -74.97 55.69 -6.21
C ALA A 1014 -74.24 55.56 -4.86
N ARG A 1015 -74.57 56.38 -3.85
CA ARG A 1015 -73.90 56.35 -2.53
C ARG A 1015 -74.35 55.19 -1.63
N ASP A 1016 -75.53 54.65 -1.86
CA ASP A 1016 -76.09 53.53 -1.06
C ASP A 1016 -75.76 52.13 -1.65
N MET A 1017 -74.93 52.05 -2.69
CA MET A 1017 -74.58 50.80 -3.40
C MET A 1017 -73.17 50.26 -3.08
N GLY A 1018 -72.57 50.57 -1.92
CA GLY A 1018 -71.24 50.01 -1.59
C GLY A 1018 -70.74 50.21 -0.16
N ASN A 1019 -71.34 49.51 0.80
CA ASN A 1019 -70.71 49.15 2.08
C ASN A 1019 -70.63 47.62 2.13
N GLU A 1020 -69.47 47.04 1.77
CA GLU A 1020 -69.00 45.80 2.38
C GLU A 1020 -67.62 46.10 2.99
N GLU A 1021 -67.55 45.91 4.30
CA GLU A 1021 -66.41 46.17 5.17
C GLU A 1021 -65.18 45.35 4.75
N PHE A 1022 -64.02 46.01 4.67
CA PHE A 1022 -62.71 45.36 4.64
C PHE A 1022 -62.03 45.71 5.96
N ASP A 1023 -62.07 44.76 6.90
CA ASP A 1023 -61.51 44.91 8.24
C ASP A 1023 -60.11 44.27 8.31
N GLY A 1024 -59.20 44.94 9.02
CA GLY A 1024 -58.04 44.27 9.63
C GLY A 1024 -56.74 44.19 8.84
N ASP A 1025 -56.12 45.36 8.66
CA ASP A 1025 -54.78 45.73 9.18
C ASP A 1025 -53.59 44.73 9.13
N ASP A 1026 -52.47 45.36 8.74
CA ASP A 1026 -51.07 45.07 9.00
C ASP A 1026 -50.44 43.77 8.51
N GLY A 1027 -49.64 43.94 7.46
CA GLY A 1027 -48.62 43.00 7.05
C GLY A 1027 -47.46 42.92 8.04
N ARG A 1028 -46.87 41.73 8.10
CA ARG A 1028 -45.41 41.54 7.96
C ARG A 1028 -45.12 40.07 7.69
N LYS A 1029 -45.04 39.73 6.40
CA LYS A 1029 -43.76 39.47 5.72
C LYS A 1029 -43.92 39.61 4.21
#